data_AF-E6QRE8-F1
#
_entry.id   AF-E6QRE8-F1
#
_cell.length_a   1.000
_cell.length_b   1.000
_cell.length_c   1.000
_cell.angle_alpha   90.00
_cell.angle_beta   90.00
_cell.angle_gamma   90.00
#
_symmetry.space_group_name_H-M   'P 1'
#
loop_
_entity.id
_entity.type
_entity.pdbx_description
1 polymer ?
#
loop_
_entity_poly.entity_id
_entity_poly.type
_entity_poly.pdbx_seq_one_letter_code
_entity_poly.pdbx_strand_id
1 'polypeptide(L)'
;MARMSVRTCVFIFLALIYHVSHADDNQVFLAAREAFRAGQAEPLALDAYALRRSVLAPYLDYWQLRLRLKSASNAEIANFITSHADSPLSQRLHAEWLQQLGQQQDWNTYLAEYANQPNPDSSLQCYAWQARNATTPPAKPAAEAIMLWQAGKPLPPNCYAFYGSLFANKSLSAEDAWLRARQALLLNDVATANAAFSFLPNASPFNPAELKLASKDPVEFLNTPHDMRERTEQELVRYAVVNLAQQDAQAAAVQWTRLQNGYPELAREAVWGAIGLHGSLQHLPGTLKWFSQSDDSLLSDETLAWKARAALLAGDWPTVHSSILAMSKTGQSDPAWRYWLARSDLIRGEKQKANLLLLPLSREFNFYGLLAEEELGPVVSKPAIDFSPSTDDIHAIHQLPGIRRAILLYHMDLRADAHQEWRWATRSLDDRQLLAAAELARQEDWLDCAINTADRTRDLHNFGLRFLAPYRDVARSYAEQYGLNEAWVYGLIRQESRFISRAHSGVGASGLMQIMPNTAHWIARKLGIRHFHYNQLIEPDTSLKFGMYYLKTIQQRLGNSDLLATAAYNAGPNRALRWRTEPTIEGAIYAETIPFTETRDYVKKVFANTIFYARSFNQPNTSLKARLGGVSLTNPAPCINNTDTGACADIP
;
A
#
# COMPACT_ATOMS: atom_id res chain seq x y z
N MET A 1 92.68 -44.54 0.11
CA MET A 1 91.73 -44.37 -1.01
C MET A 1 90.47 -43.68 -0.48
N ALA A 2 89.95 -42.73 -1.26
CA ALA A 2 88.66 -42.03 -1.14
C ALA A 2 88.46 -40.98 -0.01
N ARG A 3 88.27 -39.74 -0.49
CA ARG A 3 87.70 -38.55 0.16
C ARG A 3 86.26 -38.80 0.64
N MET A 4 85.78 -38.10 1.68
CA MET A 4 84.90 -36.91 1.58
C MET A 4 84.24 -36.54 2.92
N SER A 5 84.24 -35.23 3.18
CA SER A 5 83.42 -34.49 4.15
C SER A 5 81.92 -34.62 3.83
N VAL A 6 81.03 -34.42 4.84
CA VAL A 6 79.92 -33.42 4.79
C VAL A 6 78.88 -33.62 5.92
N ARG A 7 78.79 -32.56 6.75
CA ARG A 7 77.61 -31.82 7.30
C ARG A 7 76.50 -32.53 8.09
N THR A 8 76.39 -32.02 9.32
CA THR A 8 75.20 -31.70 10.13
C THR A 8 73.89 -31.51 9.35
N CYS A 9 72.84 -32.23 9.76
CA CYS A 9 71.44 -31.87 9.50
C CYS A 9 70.66 -31.90 10.83
N VAL A 10 70.30 -30.71 11.32
CA VAL A 10 69.33 -30.51 12.40
C VAL A 10 67.95 -30.61 11.77
N PHE A 11 67.13 -31.58 12.20
CA PHE A 11 65.73 -31.64 11.84
C PHE A 11 64.93 -30.68 12.72
N ILE A 12 64.55 -29.53 12.15
CA ILE A 12 63.51 -28.66 12.72
C ILE A 12 62.16 -29.22 12.24
N PHE A 13 61.41 -29.81 13.17
CA PHE A 13 60.00 -30.16 12.95
C PHE A 13 59.17 -28.86 13.00
N LEU A 14 58.84 -28.32 11.83
CA LEU A 14 57.83 -27.27 11.67
C LEU A 14 56.45 -27.94 11.70
N ALA A 15 55.81 -27.93 12.88
CA ALA A 15 54.38 -28.22 12.99
C ALA A 15 53.59 -27.05 12.39
N LEU A 16 53.21 -27.19 11.11
CA LEU A 16 52.17 -26.37 10.50
C LEU A 16 50.83 -26.76 11.13
N ILE A 17 50.46 -26.05 12.21
CA ILE A 17 49.08 -25.99 12.68
C ILE A 17 48.32 -25.20 11.62
N TYR A 18 47.68 -25.90 10.68
CA TYR A 18 46.59 -25.33 9.91
C TYR A 18 45.46 -25.01 10.89
N HIS A 19 45.41 -23.77 11.39
CA HIS A 19 44.16 -23.21 11.85
C HIS A 19 43.25 -23.12 10.63
N VAL A 20 42.41 -24.14 10.42
CA VAL A 20 41.18 -23.97 9.65
C VAL A 20 40.36 -22.98 10.46
N SER A 21 40.48 -21.69 10.15
CA SER A 21 39.46 -20.73 10.53
C SER A 21 38.18 -21.24 9.90
N HIS A 22 37.26 -21.77 10.71
CA HIS A 22 35.87 -21.90 10.27
C HIS A 22 35.45 -20.48 9.89
N ALA A 23 35.39 -20.22 8.58
CA ALA A 23 34.80 -18.99 8.09
C ALA A 23 33.38 -18.93 8.65
N ASP A 24 33.01 -17.77 9.19
CA ASP A 24 31.65 -17.52 9.65
C ASP A 24 30.67 -17.89 8.53
N ASP A 25 29.70 -18.78 8.81
CA ASP A 25 28.72 -19.24 7.83
C ASP A 25 28.03 -18.05 7.12
N ASN A 26 27.88 -16.92 7.82
CA ASN A 26 27.34 -15.68 7.25
C ASN A 26 28.26 -15.07 6.19
N GLN A 27 29.58 -15.08 6.41
CA GLN A 27 30.55 -14.59 5.42
C GLN A 27 30.59 -15.48 4.18
N VAL A 28 30.54 -16.80 4.37
CA VAL A 28 30.45 -17.77 3.27
C VAL A 28 29.16 -17.55 2.47
N PHE A 29 28.04 -17.31 3.15
CA PHE A 29 26.76 -17.01 2.51
C PHE A 29 26.79 -15.72 1.68
N LEU A 30 27.38 -14.65 2.21
CA LEU A 30 27.53 -13.38 1.50
C LEU A 30 28.47 -13.51 0.29
N ALA A 31 29.55 -14.28 0.41
CA ALA A 31 30.45 -14.58 -0.72
C ALA A 31 29.71 -15.35 -1.82
N ALA A 32 28.95 -16.39 -1.46
CA ALA A 32 28.13 -17.17 -2.39
C ALA A 32 27.11 -16.30 -3.14
N ARG A 33 26.48 -15.34 -2.44
CA ARG A 33 25.55 -14.38 -3.04
C ARG A 33 26.23 -13.50 -4.08
N GLU A 34 27.44 -13.02 -3.81
CA GLU A 34 28.19 -12.22 -4.78
C GLU A 34 28.67 -13.08 -5.96
N ALA A 35 29.08 -14.32 -5.74
CA ALA A 35 29.38 -15.27 -6.81
C ALA A 35 28.16 -15.51 -7.72
N PHE A 36 26.97 -15.70 -7.15
CA PHE A 36 25.71 -15.80 -7.90
C PHE A 36 25.43 -14.53 -8.73
N ARG A 37 25.57 -13.35 -8.13
CA ARG A 37 25.38 -12.06 -8.83
C ARG A 37 26.37 -11.87 -9.97
N ALA A 38 27.60 -12.35 -9.81
CA ALA A 38 28.65 -12.34 -10.82
C ALA A 38 28.52 -13.47 -11.86
N GLY A 39 27.55 -14.38 -11.73
CA GLY A 39 27.37 -15.53 -12.63
C GLY A 39 28.44 -16.62 -12.49
N GLN A 40 29.16 -16.66 -11.38
CA GLN A 40 30.30 -17.57 -11.15
C GLN A 40 29.83 -18.89 -10.52
N ALA A 41 29.60 -19.91 -11.35
CA ALA A 41 29.06 -21.19 -10.91
C ALA A 41 30.01 -22.02 -10.03
N GLU A 42 31.32 -22.04 -10.32
CA GLU A 42 32.29 -22.84 -9.56
C GLU A 42 32.49 -22.34 -8.11
N PRO A 43 32.76 -21.05 -7.85
CA PRO A 43 32.82 -20.54 -6.48
C PRO A 43 31.53 -20.77 -5.71
N LEU A 44 30.38 -20.51 -6.34
CA LEU A 44 29.06 -20.77 -5.75
C LEU A 44 28.88 -22.26 -5.38
N ALA A 45 29.39 -23.19 -6.19
CA ALA A 45 29.32 -24.62 -5.90
C ALA A 45 30.12 -25.02 -4.66
N LEU A 46 31.30 -24.42 -4.47
CA LEU A 46 32.15 -24.64 -3.30
C LEU A 46 31.48 -24.12 -2.02
N ASP A 47 30.96 -22.90 -2.06
CA ASP A 47 30.29 -22.29 -0.90
C ASP A 47 29.00 -23.03 -0.53
N ALA A 48 28.22 -23.44 -1.54
CA ALA A 48 27.02 -24.25 -1.32
C ALA A 48 27.35 -25.61 -0.68
N TYR A 49 28.45 -26.25 -1.10
CA TYR A 49 28.89 -27.49 -0.45
C TYR A 49 29.27 -27.23 1.01
N ALA A 50 29.97 -26.13 1.30
CA ALA A 50 30.32 -25.75 2.67
C ALA A 50 29.05 -25.55 3.54
N LEU A 51 28.03 -24.89 3.01
CA LEU A 51 26.79 -24.56 3.71
C LEU A 51 25.65 -25.59 3.55
N ARG A 52 25.91 -26.78 3.00
CA ARG A 52 24.88 -27.80 2.67
C ARG A 52 24.03 -28.30 3.85
N ARG A 53 24.47 -28.07 5.10
CA ARG A 53 23.74 -28.41 6.33
C ARG A 53 23.18 -27.18 7.05
N SER A 54 23.44 -25.98 6.52
CA SER A 54 22.92 -24.73 7.06
C SER A 54 21.44 -24.59 6.75
N VAL A 55 20.71 -23.89 7.61
CA VAL A 55 19.32 -23.50 7.32
C VAL A 55 19.23 -22.58 6.09
N LEU A 56 20.34 -21.97 5.66
CA LEU A 56 20.44 -21.13 4.47
C LEU A 56 20.61 -21.91 3.16
N ALA A 57 20.83 -23.23 3.21
CA ALA A 57 20.97 -24.10 2.03
C ALA A 57 19.95 -23.85 0.90
N PRO A 58 18.65 -23.58 1.17
CA PRO A 58 17.66 -23.30 0.11
C PRO A 58 18.06 -22.14 -0.83
N TYR A 59 18.74 -21.11 -0.33
CA TYR A 59 19.21 -19.99 -1.15
C TYR A 59 20.35 -20.40 -2.08
N LEU A 60 21.28 -21.23 -1.58
CA LEU A 60 22.42 -21.72 -2.36
C LEU A 60 21.93 -22.62 -3.49
N ASP A 61 21.03 -23.55 -3.17
CA ASP A 61 20.40 -24.45 -4.14
C ASP A 61 19.62 -23.64 -5.20
N TYR A 62 18.86 -22.63 -4.76
CA TYR A 62 18.11 -21.75 -5.65
C TYR A 62 19.05 -20.99 -6.61
N TRP A 63 20.13 -20.41 -6.09
CA TRP A 63 21.10 -19.67 -6.91
C TRP A 63 21.79 -20.58 -7.94
N GLN A 64 22.22 -21.77 -7.54
CA GLN A 64 22.81 -22.74 -8.47
C GLN A 64 21.84 -23.14 -9.57
N LEU A 65 20.60 -23.47 -9.22
CA LEU A 65 19.58 -23.88 -10.18
C LEU A 65 19.22 -22.72 -11.12
N ARG A 66 19.12 -21.50 -10.59
CA ARG A 66 18.78 -20.30 -11.37
C ARG A 66 19.83 -19.94 -12.41
N LEU A 67 21.13 -20.13 -12.13
CA LEU A 67 22.19 -19.93 -13.13
C LEU A 67 22.05 -20.85 -14.36
N ARG A 68 21.39 -22.01 -14.20
CA ARG A 68 21.22 -23.02 -15.25
C ARG A 68 19.75 -23.34 -15.55
N LEU A 69 18.81 -22.47 -15.19
CA LEU A 69 17.37 -22.75 -15.23
C LEU A 69 16.91 -23.23 -16.62
N LYS A 70 17.43 -22.60 -17.68
CA LYS A 70 17.10 -22.93 -19.08
C LYS A 70 17.47 -24.36 -19.49
N SER A 71 18.49 -24.95 -18.86
CA SER A 71 18.97 -26.30 -19.14
C SER A 71 18.61 -27.31 -18.05
N ALA A 72 17.99 -26.87 -16.96
CA ALA A 72 17.52 -27.77 -15.90
C ALA A 72 16.31 -28.58 -16.38
N SER A 73 16.21 -29.83 -15.93
CA SER A 73 15.06 -30.67 -16.21
C SER A 73 13.86 -30.31 -15.34
N ASN A 74 12.64 -30.56 -15.84
CA ASN A 74 11.40 -30.39 -15.08
C ASN A 74 11.45 -31.16 -13.74
N ALA A 75 12.06 -32.35 -13.72
CA ALA A 75 12.21 -33.14 -12.50
C ALA A 75 13.11 -32.48 -11.46
N GLU A 76 14.23 -31.85 -11.87
CA GLU A 76 15.10 -31.10 -10.96
C GLU A 76 14.39 -29.90 -10.34
N ILE A 77 13.63 -29.14 -11.15
CA ILE A 77 12.90 -27.97 -10.69
C ILE A 77 11.77 -28.37 -9.75
N ALA A 78 10.98 -29.39 -10.12
CA ALA A 78 9.93 -29.93 -9.26
C ALA A 78 10.50 -30.43 -7.92
N ASN A 79 11.66 -31.10 -7.95
CA ASN A 79 12.32 -31.56 -6.73
C ASN A 79 12.81 -30.41 -5.85
N PHE A 80 13.28 -29.30 -6.42
CA PHE A 80 13.60 -28.09 -5.64
C PHE A 80 12.35 -27.54 -4.95
N ILE A 81 11.24 -27.39 -5.67
CA ILE A 81 10.00 -26.82 -5.16
C ILE A 81 9.47 -27.64 -3.98
N THR A 82 9.47 -28.97 -4.10
CA THR A 82 9.02 -29.87 -3.03
C THR A 82 9.98 -29.90 -1.85
N SER A 83 11.30 -29.95 -2.10
CA SER A 83 12.31 -30.02 -1.04
C SER A 83 12.42 -28.73 -0.22
N HIS A 84 12.08 -27.58 -0.81
CA HIS A 84 12.19 -26.25 -0.19
C HIS A 84 10.83 -25.55 -0.02
N ALA A 85 9.75 -26.30 0.15
CA ALA A 85 8.39 -25.78 0.32
C ALA A 85 8.21 -24.89 1.58
N ASP A 86 9.16 -24.95 2.51
CA ASP A 86 9.23 -24.12 3.71
C ASP A 86 9.90 -22.75 3.46
N SER A 87 10.34 -22.44 2.24
CA SER A 87 10.91 -21.16 1.83
C SER A 87 10.10 -20.50 0.70
N PRO A 88 9.99 -19.15 0.65
CA PRO A 88 9.38 -18.42 -0.47
C PRO A 88 10.12 -18.62 -1.81
N LEU A 89 11.35 -19.15 -1.77
CA LEU A 89 12.12 -19.48 -2.97
C LEU A 89 11.45 -20.56 -3.83
N SER A 90 10.72 -21.49 -3.20
CA SER A 90 9.92 -22.50 -3.91
C SER A 90 8.90 -21.85 -4.85
N GLN A 91 8.09 -20.92 -4.33
CA GLN A 91 7.10 -20.19 -5.12
C GLN A 91 7.75 -19.28 -6.18
N ARG A 92 8.88 -18.64 -5.83
CA ARG A 92 9.60 -17.78 -6.78
C ARG A 92 10.12 -18.60 -7.97
N LEU A 93 10.76 -19.73 -7.70
CA LEU A 93 11.26 -20.62 -8.75
C LEU A 93 10.12 -21.21 -9.57
N HIS A 94 9.02 -21.61 -8.93
CA HIS A 94 7.83 -22.12 -9.62
C HIS A 94 7.25 -21.10 -10.61
N ALA A 95 7.17 -19.82 -10.23
CA ALA A 95 6.76 -18.75 -11.14
C ALA A 95 7.75 -18.56 -12.31
N GLU A 96 9.06 -18.60 -12.06
CA GLU A 96 10.10 -18.54 -13.11
C GLU A 96 10.02 -19.74 -14.07
N TRP A 97 9.74 -20.93 -13.54
CA TRP A 97 9.56 -22.15 -14.33
C TRP A 97 8.29 -22.10 -15.19
N LEU A 98 7.16 -21.64 -14.64
CA LEU A 98 5.95 -21.43 -15.43
C LEU A 98 6.18 -20.43 -16.57
N GLN A 99 6.88 -19.33 -16.32
CA GLN A 99 7.27 -18.40 -17.40
C GLN A 99 8.05 -19.12 -18.51
N GLN A 100 8.99 -19.99 -18.17
CA GLN A 100 9.75 -20.79 -19.14
C GLN A 100 8.86 -21.78 -19.91
N LEU A 101 8.01 -22.55 -19.22
CA LEU A 101 7.08 -23.48 -19.84
C LEU A 101 6.12 -22.78 -20.80
N GLY A 102 5.64 -21.58 -20.42
CA GLY A 102 4.77 -20.77 -21.27
C GLY A 102 5.46 -20.25 -22.52
N GLN A 103 6.73 -19.85 -22.42
CA GLN A 103 7.55 -19.48 -23.58
C GLN A 103 7.82 -20.66 -24.52
N GLN A 104 8.01 -21.85 -23.95
CA GLN A 104 8.24 -23.11 -24.68
C GLN A 104 6.94 -23.73 -25.23
N GLN A 105 5.78 -23.18 -24.83
CA GLN A 105 4.46 -23.71 -25.15
C GLN A 105 4.24 -25.17 -24.68
N ASP A 106 4.91 -25.59 -23.61
CA ASP A 106 4.65 -26.88 -22.97
C ASP A 106 3.36 -26.79 -22.13
N TRP A 107 2.22 -26.76 -22.82
CA TRP A 107 0.91 -26.49 -22.21
C TRP A 107 0.46 -27.59 -21.25
N ASN A 108 0.85 -28.84 -21.49
CA ASN A 108 0.48 -29.95 -20.62
C ASN A 108 1.16 -29.81 -19.25
N THR A 109 2.48 -29.60 -19.23
CA THR A 109 3.21 -29.36 -17.97
C THR A 109 2.78 -28.04 -17.35
N TYR A 110 2.62 -26.98 -18.14
CA TYR A 110 2.20 -25.67 -17.65
C TYR A 110 0.87 -25.75 -16.90
N LEU A 111 -0.15 -26.41 -17.45
CA LEU A 111 -1.46 -26.50 -16.80
C LEU A 111 -1.43 -27.38 -15.54
N ALA A 112 -0.63 -28.44 -15.53
CA ALA A 112 -0.44 -29.29 -14.35
C ALA A 112 0.17 -28.49 -13.19
N GLU A 113 1.18 -27.68 -13.47
CA GLU A 113 1.92 -26.90 -12.46
C GLU A 113 1.20 -25.60 -12.08
N TYR A 114 0.55 -24.92 -13.02
CA TYR A 114 -0.15 -23.65 -12.78
C TYR A 114 -1.22 -23.75 -11.69
N ALA A 115 -1.89 -24.90 -11.56
CA ALA A 115 -2.86 -25.15 -10.50
C ALA A 115 -2.26 -25.01 -9.09
N ASN A 116 -0.94 -25.22 -8.95
CA ASN A 116 -0.20 -25.12 -7.69
C ASN A 116 0.44 -23.74 -7.48
N GLN A 117 0.28 -22.77 -8.39
CA GLN A 117 0.83 -21.42 -8.26
C GLN A 117 -0.17 -20.50 -7.55
N PRO A 118 0.09 -20.07 -6.30
CA PRO A 118 -0.77 -19.11 -5.65
C PRO A 118 -0.53 -17.70 -6.20
N ASN A 119 -1.63 -16.96 -6.39
CA ASN A 119 -1.64 -15.57 -6.85
C ASN A 119 -0.77 -15.31 -8.10
N PRO A 120 -1.02 -16.01 -9.22
CA PRO A 120 -0.24 -15.83 -10.44
C PRO A 120 -0.39 -14.40 -10.98
N ASP A 121 0.71 -13.83 -11.46
CA ASP A 121 0.69 -12.52 -12.12
C ASP A 121 -0.06 -12.57 -13.46
N SER A 122 -0.33 -11.40 -14.05
CA SER A 122 -1.08 -11.32 -15.30
C SER A 122 -0.39 -12.03 -16.46
N SER A 123 0.94 -12.13 -16.46
CA SER A 123 1.68 -12.83 -17.52
C SER A 123 1.45 -14.33 -17.41
N LEU A 124 1.53 -14.91 -16.21
CA LEU A 124 1.22 -16.30 -15.95
C LEU A 124 -0.26 -16.62 -16.22
N GLN A 125 -1.17 -15.74 -15.84
CA GLN A 125 -2.60 -15.89 -16.17
C GLN A 125 -2.83 -15.97 -17.68
N CYS A 126 -2.16 -15.09 -18.46
CA CYS A 126 -2.27 -15.09 -19.91
C CYS A 126 -1.72 -16.36 -20.57
N TYR A 127 -0.63 -16.94 -20.05
CA TYR A 127 -0.16 -18.25 -20.54
C TYR A 127 -1.15 -19.37 -20.16
N ALA A 128 -1.73 -19.33 -18.96
CA ALA A 128 -2.74 -20.31 -18.56
C ALA A 128 -3.98 -20.28 -19.48
N TRP A 129 -4.44 -19.08 -19.87
CA TRP A 129 -5.55 -18.95 -20.80
C TRP A 129 -5.18 -19.38 -22.22
N GLN A 130 -3.94 -19.11 -22.68
CA GLN A 130 -3.45 -19.65 -23.96
C GLN A 130 -3.43 -21.17 -23.96
N ALA A 131 -2.88 -21.78 -22.92
CA ALA A 131 -2.81 -23.23 -22.76
C ALA A 131 -4.21 -23.87 -22.80
N ARG A 132 -5.19 -23.29 -22.07
CA ARG A 132 -6.60 -23.75 -22.08
C ARG A 132 -7.24 -23.59 -23.45
N ASN A 133 -7.01 -22.47 -24.13
CA ASN A 133 -7.53 -22.24 -25.48
C ASN A 133 -6.92 -23.18 -26.51
N ALA A 134 -5.66 -23.58 -26.34
CA ALA A 134 -5.00 -24.53 -27.23
C ALA A 134 -5.60 -25.95 -27.12
N THR A 135 -6.09 -26.34 -25.93
CA THR A 135 -6.74 -27.64 -25.73
C THR A 135 -8.22 -27.63 -26.12
N THR A 136 -8.99 -26.63 -25.66
CA THR A 136 -10.42 -26.47 -25.98
C THR A 136 -10.84 -25.02 -25.74
N PRO A 137 -11.05 -24.21 -26.79
CA PRO A 137 -11.48 -22.81 -26.65
C PRO A 137 -12.82 -22.70 -25.92
N PRO A 138 -12.94 -21.89 -24.86
CA PRO A 138 -14.20 -21.69 -24.18
C PRO A 138 -15.13 -20.81 -25.02
N ALA A 139 -16.44 -21.06 -24.94
CA ALA A 139 -17.46 -20.24 -25.61
C ALA A 139 -17.59 -18.82 -25.03
N LYS A 140 -17.07 -18.60 -23.80
CA LYS A 140 -17.01 -17.29 -23.14
C LYS A 140 -15.65 -17.12 -22.45
N PRO A 141 -15.07 -15.91 -22.42
CA PRO A 141 -13.83 -15.65 -21.70
C PRO A 141 -14.02 -15.82 -20.19
N ALA A 142 -12.94 -16.10 -19.47
CA ALA A 142 -12.94 -16.04 -18.01
C ALA A 142 -13.25 -14.60 -17.54
N ALA A 143 -14.03 -14.45 -16.45
CA ALA A 143 -14.35 -13.13 -15.90
C ALA A 143 -13.09 -12.33 -15.54
N GLU A 144 -12.06 -13.00 -15.04
CA GLU A 144 -10.74 -12.42 -14.73
C GLU A 144 -10.06 -11.82 -15.97
N ALA A 145 -10.17 -12.48 -17.13
CA ALA A 145 -9.64 -11.97 -18.38
C ALA A 145 -10.38 -10.70 -18.84
N ILE A 146 -11.69 -10.65 -18.64
CA ILE A 146 -12.50 -9.46 -18.96
C ILE A 146 -12.11 -8.31 -18.03
N MET A 147 -12.00 -8.55 -16.71
CA MET A 147 -11.57 -7.54 -15.75
C MET A 147 -10.17 -7.00 -16.06
N LEU A 148 -9.21 -7.89 -16.38
CA LEU A 148 -7.84 -7.50 -16.73
C LEU A 148 -7.80 -6.64 -18.01
N TRP A 149 -8.67 -6.94 -18.98
CA TRP A 149 -8.83 -6.14 -20.20
C TRP A 149 -9.40 -4.75 -19.90
N GLN A 150 -10.50 -4.71 -19.14
CA GLN A 150 -11.24 -3.49 -18.82
C GLN A 150 -10.49 -2.55 -17.87
N ALA A 151 -9.49 -3.04 -17.13
CA ALA A 151 -8.66 -2.22 -16.26
C ALA A 151 -7.86 -1.12 -17.00
N GLY A 152 -7.71 -1.20 -18.33
CA GLY A 152 -7.03 -0.17 -19.13
C GLY A 152 -5.52 -0.04 -18.87
N LYS A 153 -4.93 -0.93 -18.07
CA LYS A 153 -3.50 -0.94 -17.74
C LYS A 153 -2.68 -1.70 -18.79
N PRO A 154 -1.37 -1.40 -18.93
CA PRO A 154 -0.46 -2.16 -19.78
C PRO A 154 -0.58 -3.67 -19.54
N LEU A 155 -0.65 -4.43 -20.64
CA LEU A 155 -0.64 -5.89 -20.59
C LEU A 155 0.77 -6.41 -20.89
N PRO A 156 1.19 -7.50 -20.23
CA PRO A 156 2.36 -8.26 -20.66
C PRO A 156 2.28 -8.63 -22.14
N PRO A 157 3.39 -8.62 -22.90
CA PRO A 157 3.38 -8.93 -24.33
C PRO A 157 2.75 -10.28 -24.69
N ASN A 158 2.92 -11.29 -23.82
CA ASN A 158 2.36 -12.61 -24.04
C ASN A 158 0.81 -12.65 -23.96
N CYS A 159 0.16 -11.63 -23.40
CA CYS A 159 -1.30 -11.56 -23.34
C CYS A 159 -1.97 -11.23 -24.69
N TYR A 160 -1.28 -10.55 -25.60
CA TYR A 160 -1.90 -10.05 -26.84
C TYR A 160 -2.35 -11.19 -27.76
N ALA A 161 -1.62 -12.32 -27.79
CA ALA A 161 -2.03 -13.50 -28.54
C ALA A 161 -3.37 -14.07 -28.04
N PHE A 162 -3.54 -14.14 -26.71
CA PHE A 162 -4.79 -14.58 -26.09
C PHE A 162 -5.95 -13.66 -26.43
N TYR A 163 -5.82 -12.35 -26.19
CA TYR A 163 -6.90 -11.41 -26.49
C TYR A 163 -7.21 -11.37 -27.99
N GLY A 164 -6.20 -11.47 -28.86
CA GLY A 164 -6.40 -11.63 -30.31
C GLY A 164 -7.34 -12.78 -30.65
N SER A 165 -7.21 -13.92 -29.98
CA SER A 165 -8.12 -15.06 -30.17
C SER A 165 -9.56 -14.76 -29.73
N LEU A 166 -9.76 -13.97 -28.69
CA LEU A 166 -11.10 -13.58 -28.20
C LEU A 166 -11.82 -12.59 -29.12
N PHE A 167 -11.08 -11.68 -29.75
CA PHE A 167 -11.65 -10.81 -30.79
C PHE A 167 -11.95 -11.61 -32.07
N ALA A 168 -11.04 -12.49 -32.48
CA ALA A 168 -11.21 -13.32 -33.67
C ALA A 168 -12.44 -14.24 -33.57
N ASN A 169 -12.72 -14.80 -32.39
CA ASN A 169 -13.89 -15.63 -32.15
C ASN A 169 -15.15 -14.86 -31.69
N LYS A 170 -15.10 -13.52 -31.67
CA LYS A 170 -16.19 -12.61 -31.28
C LYS A 170 -16.66 -12.74 -29.82
N SER A 171 -15.83 -13.31 -28.94
CA SER A 171 -16.06 -13.30 -27.50
C SER A 171 -15.85 -11.92 -26.88
N LEU A 172 -14.99 -11.10 -27.51
CA LEU A 172 -14.87 -9.67 -27.26
C LEU A 172 -15.26 -8.90 -28.52
N SER A 173 -15.89 -7.75 -28.31
CA SER A 173 -16.45 -6.89 -29.34
C SER A 173 -15.59 -5.64 -29.55
N ALA A 174 -15.82 -4.92 -30.66
CA ALA A 174 -15.18 -3.63 -30.87
C ALA A 174 -15.45 -2.62 -29.71
N GLU A 175 -16.61 -2.71 -29.05
CA GLU A 175 -16.90 -1.86 -27.88
C GLU A 175 -15.99 -2.19 -26.69
N ASP A 176 -15.54 -3.43 -26.52
CA ASP A 176 -14.58 -3.79 -25.48
C ASP A 176 -13.20 -3.17 -25.74
N ALA A 177 -12.79 -3.09 -27.02
CA ALA A 177 -11.57 -2.39 -27.40
C ALA A 177 -11.69 -0.87 -27.17
N TRP A 178 -12.83 -0.26 -27.52
CA TRP A 178 -13.09 1.15 -27.21
C TRP A 178 -13.11 1.45 -25.72
N LEU A 179 -13.74 0.58 -24.91
CA LEU A 179 -13.72 0.69 -23.46
C LEU A 179 -12.29 0.67 -22.92
N ARG A 180 -11.45 -0.26 -23.38
CA ARG A 180 -10.03 -0.31 -22.98
C ARG A 180 -9.27 0.94 -23.39
N ALA A 181 -9.48 1.44 -24.61
CA ALA A 181 -8.85 2.67 -25.08
C ALA A 181 -9.20 3.85 -24.18
N ARG A 182 -10.49 3.99 -23.85
CA ARG A 182 -11.00 5.03 -22.94
C ARG A 182 -10.39 4.92 -21.54
N GLN A 183 -10.35 3.73 -20.95
CA GLN A 183 -9.79 3.52 -19.61
C GLN A 183 -8.29 3.83 -19.57
N ALA A 184 -7.55 3.45 -20.62
CA ALA A 184 -6.13 3.79 -20.75
C ALA A 184 -5.89 5.30 -20.85
N LEU A 185 -6.72 6.02 -21.62
CA LEU A 185 -6.66 7.49 -21.69
C LEU A 185 -6.90 8.15 -20.33
N LEU A 186 -7.88 7.66 -19.55
CA LEU A 186 -8.14 8.16 -18.19
C LEU A 186 -6.95 7.96 -17.23
N LEU A 187 -6.12 6.94 -17.48
CA LEU A 187 -4.87 6.69 -16.76
C LEU A 187 -3.68 7.48 -17.34
N ASN A 188 -3.91 8.36 -18.32
CA ASN A 188 -2.89 9.06 -19.12
C ASN A 188 -1.90 8.11 -19.81
N ASP A 189 -2.32 6.88 -20.13
CA ASP A 189 -1.53 5.88 -20.84
C ASP A 189 -1.94 5.82 -22.33
N VAL A 190 -1.35 6.72 -23.11
CA VAL A 190 -1.57 6.82 -24.55
C VAL A 190 -1.09 5.57 -25.29
N ALA A 191 -0.04 4.90 -24.80
CA ALA A 191 0.50 3.71 -25.46
C ALA A 191 -0.50 2.56 -25.37
N THR A 192 -1.08 2.31 -24.20
CA THR A 192 -2.12 1.30 -24.02
C THR A 192 -3.41 1.66 -24.76
N ALA A 193 -3.76 2.95 -24.81
CA ALA A 193 -4.91 3.41 -25.59
C ALA A 193 -4.75 3.12 -27.09
N ASN A 194 -3.57 3.42 -27.65
CA ASN A 194 -3.25 3.14 -29.05
C ASN A 194 -3.13 1.64 -29.33
N ALA A 195 -2.63 0.85 -28.38
CA ALA A 195 -2.55 -0.61 -28.53
C ALA A 195 -3.94 -1.28 -28.67
N ALA A 196 -5.02 -0.65 -28.18
CA ALA A 196 -6.38 -1.14 -28.38
C ALA A 196 -6.82 -1.12 -29.87
N PHE A 197 -6.23 -0.25 -30.71
CA PHE A 197 -6.57 -0.15 -32.13
C PHE A 197 -6.08 -1.35 -32.95
N SER A 198 -5.15 -2.15 -32.45
CA SER A 198 -4.83 -3.46 -33.04
C SER A 198 -6.04 -4.40 -33.07
N PHE A 199 -7.09 -4.11 -32.31
CA PHE A 199 -8.35 -4.84 -32.26
C PHE A 199 -9.54 -4.07 -32.86
N LEU A 200 -9.28 -2.92 -33.49
CA LEU A 200 -10.25 -2.06 -34.15
C LEU A 200 -9.88 -1.86 -35.63
N PRO A 201 -10.04 -2.87 -36.50
CA PRO A 201 -9.50 -2.85 -37.86
C PRO A 201 -10.07 -1.75 -38.77
N ASN A 202 -11.23 -1.19 -38.41
CA ASN A 202 -11.90 -0.13 -39.17
C ASN A 202 -11.80 1.25 -38.51
N ALA A 203 -11.00 1.40 -37.45
CA ALA A 203 -10.81 2.67 -36.75
C ALA A 203 -9.37 3.16 -36.92
N SER A 204 -9.21 4.43 -37.23
CA SER A 204 -7.91 5.10 -37.18
C SER A 204 -7.51 5.34 -35.72
N PRO A 205 -6.22 5.20 -35.35
CA PRO A 205 -5.74 5.63 -34.03
C PRO A 205 -6.00 7.11 -33.75
N PHE A 206 -5.94 7.51 -32.48
CA PHE A 206 -6.08 8.92 -32.08
C PHE A 206 -5.02 9.80 -32.74
N ASN A 207 -5.42 10.98 -33.23
CA ASN A 207 -4.50 11.98 -33.74
C ASN A 207 -3.58 12.47 -32.58
N PRO A 208 -2.24 12.33 -32.70
CA PRO A 208 -1.33 12.68 -31.62
C PRO A 208 -1.36 14.17 -31.23
N ALA A 209 -1.64 15.07 -32.17
CA ALA A 209 -1.69 16.51 -31.91
C ALA A 209 -2.93 16.89 -31.11
N GLU A 210 -4.09 16.37 -31.51
CA GLU A 210 -5.37 16.57 -30.83
C GLU A 210 -5.39 15.90 -29.45
N LEU A 211 -4.89 14.67 -29.33
CA LEU A 211 -4.79 14.00 -28.04
C LEU A 211 -3.90 14.76 -27.05
N LYS A 212 -2.78 15.30 -27.54
CA LYS A 212 -1.89 16.16 -26.73
C LYS A 212 -2.60 17.44 -26.33
N LEU A 213 -3.38 18.05 -27.21
CA LEU A 213 -4.15 19.25 -26.90
C LEU A 213 -5.24 18.97 -25.87
N ALA A 214 -6.06 17.92 -26.08
CA ALA A 214 -7.06 17.43 -25.13
C ALA A 214 -6.50 17.13 -23.73
N SER A 215 -5.25 16.67 -23.66
CA SER A 215 -4.56 16.40 -22.40
C SER A 215 -3.98 17.66 -21.74
N LYS A 216 -3.34 18.55 -22.51
CA LYS A 216 -2.62 19.71 -21.97
C LYS A 216 -3.48 20.96 -21.78
N ASP A 217 -4.34 21.23 -22.75
CA ASP A 217 -5.29 22.35 -22.74
C ASP A 217 -6.65 21.84 -23.24
N PRO A 218 -7.39 21.13 -22.36
CA PRO A 218 -8.70 20.60 -22.72
C PRO A 218 -9.70 21.71 -23.07
N VAL A 219 -9.54 22.94 -22.56
CA VAL A 219 -10.45 24.04 -22.87
C VAL A 219 -10.25 24.50 -24.31
N GLU A 220 -9.00 24.68 -24.74
CA GLU A 220 -8.68 25.00 -26.14
C GLU A 220 -9.23 23.91 -27.06
N PHE A 221 -8.93 22.64 -26.78
CA PHE A 221 -9.44 21.50 -27.55
C PHE A 221 -10.97 21.51 -27.64
N LEU A 222 -11.69 21.66 -26.53
CA LEU A 222 -13.15 21.61 -26.52
C LEU A 222 -13.82 22.78 -27.25
N ASN A 223 -13.10 23.86 -27.52
CA ASN A 223 -13.61 25.03 -28.25
C ASN A 223 -13.34 24.96 -29.77
N THR A 224 -12.60 23.97 -30.26
CA THR A 224 -12.43 23.75 -31.71
C THR A 224 -13.57 22.93 -32.30
N PRO A 225 -13.88 23.06 -33.60
CA PRO A 225 -14.85 22.18 -34.27
C PRO A 225 -14.35 20.73 -34.30
N HIS A 226 -15.24 19.78 -33.97
CA HIS A 226 -14.96 18.33 -33.99
C HIS A 226 -15.94 17.60 -34.90
N ASP A 227 -15.48 16.62 -35.69
CA ASP A 227 -16.37 15.77 -36.50
C ASP A 227 -17.00 14.68 -35.64
N MET A 228 -18.15 14.99 -35.06
CA MET A 228 -18.88 14.09 -34.16
C MET A 228 -19.41 12.81 -34.85
N ARG A 229 -19.20 12.62 -36.16
CA ARG A 229 -19.47 11.35 -36.86
C ARG A 229 -18.36 10.32 -36.63
N GLU A 230 -17.15 10.78 -36.31
CA GLU A 230 -16.02 9.91 -36.04
C GLU A 230 -15.98 9.48 -34.56
N ARG A 231 -15.86 8.17 -34.32
CA ARG A 231 -15.84 7.61 -32.95
C ARG A 231 -14.60 8.04 -32.18
N THR A 232 -13.45 8.17 -32.85
CA THR A 232 -12.21 8.72 -32.28
C THR A 232 -12.42 10.11 -31.70
N GLU A 233 -13.00 11.02 -32.48
CA GLU A 233 -13.32 12.39 -32.07
C GLU A 233 -14.28 12.42 -30.88
N GLN A 234 -15.35 11.60 -30.92
CA GLN A 234 -16.28 11.47 -29.80
C GLN A 234 -15.58 11.06 -28.49
N GLU A 235 -14.64 10.12 -28.55
CA GLU A 235 -13.88 9.66 -27.38
C GLU A 235 -12.84 10.69 -26.92
N LEU A 236 -12.20 11.43 -27.84
CA LEU A 236 -11.28 12.52 -27.49
C LEU A 236 -12.01 13.67 -26.78
N VAL A 237 -13.20 14.07 -27.25
CA VAL A 237 -14.03 15.08 -26.58
C VAL A 237 -14.42 14.63 -25.18
N ARG A 238 -14.83 13.37 -25.00
CA ARG A 238 -15.13 12.83 -23.65
C ARG A 238 -13.90 12.82 -22.76
N TYR A 239 -12.75 12.37 -23.29
CA TYR A 239 -11.48 12.39 -22.57
C TYR A 239 -11.11 13.81 -22.14
N ALA A 240 -11.19 14.80 -23.05
CA ALA A 240 -10.89 16.19 -22.76
C ALA A 240 -11.80 16.77 -21.67
N VAL A 241 -13.10 16.43 -21.67
CA VAL A 241 -14.03 16.85 -20.61
C VAL A 241 -13.66 16.24 -19.26
N VAL A 242 -13.36 14.94 -19.20
CA VAL A 242 -12.97 14.28 -17.94
C VAL A 242 -11.60 14.77 -17.46
N ASN A 243 -10.67 15.02 -18.37
CA ASN A 243 -9.38 15.61 -18.07
C ASN A 243 -9.52 17.06 -17.56
N LEU A 244 -10.40 17.86 -18.17
CA LEU A 244 -10.78 19.16 -17.63
C LEU A 244 -11.37 19.02 -16.23
N ALA A 245 -12.22 18.01 -15.99
CA ALA A 245 -12.84 17.81 -14.69
C ALA A 245 -11.81 17.54 -13.58
N GLN A 246 -10.70 16.85 -13.89
CA GLN A 246 -9.59 16.66 -12.94
C GLN A 246 -8.97 17.99 -12.46
N GLN A 247 -8.96 19.01 -13.32
CA GLN A 247 -8.39 20.32 -13.07
C GLN A 247 -9.41 21.30 -12.49
N ASP A 248 -10.60 21.34 -13.08
CA ASP A 248 -11.73 22.20 -12.75
C ASP A 248 -13.04 21.49 -13.15
N ALA A 249 -13.67 20.82 -12.19
CA ALA A 249 -14.91 20.09 -12.43
C ALA A 249 -16.10 21.02 -12.72
N GLN A 250 -16.07 22.27 -12.25
CA GLN A 250 -17.10 23.27 -12.56
C GLN A 250 -17.03 23.67 -14.03
N ALA A 251 -15.84 23.97 -14.55
CA ALA A 251 -15.63 24.28 -15.97
C ALA A 251 -16.00 23.09 -16.87
N ALA A 252 -15.64 21.87 -16.47
CA ALA A 252 -16.03 20.65 -17.18
C ALA A 252 -17.56 20.47 -17.23
N ALA A 253 -18.27 20.72 -16.12
CA ALA A 253 -19.73 20.68 -16.09
C ALA A 253 -20.36 21.67 -17.08
N VAL A 254 -19.84 22.89 -17.16
CA VAL A 254 -20.29 23.91 -18.13
C VAL A 254 -20.05 23.45 -19.56
N GLN A 255 -18.85 22.93 -19.86
CA GLN A 255 -18.52 22.40 -21.19
C GLN A 255 -19.42 21.21 -21.57
N TRP A 256 -19.56 20.24 -20.67
CA TRP A 256 -20.34 19.04 -20.93
C TRP A 256 -21.82 19.33 -21.16
N THR A 257 -22.39 20.28 -20.43
CA THR A 257 -23.78 20.71 -20.63
C THR A 257 -24.06 21.14 -22.07
N ARG A 258 -23.08 21.77 -22.75
CA ARG A 258 -23.19 22.20 -24.15
C ARG A 258 -22.98 21.06 -25.15
N LEU A 259 -22.05 20.14 -24.86
CA LEU A 259 -21.59 19.12 -25.80
C LEU A 259 -22.37 17.80 -25.73
N GLN A 260 -23.07 17.53 -24.63
CA GLN A 260 -23.65 16.22 -24.35
C GLN A 260 -24.74 15.76 -25.33
N ASN A 261 -25.46 16.67 -25.99
CA ASN A 261 -26.64 16.32 -26.81
C ASN A 261 -26.32 15.39 -28.00
N GLY A 262 -25.07 15.37 -28.47
CA GLY A 262 -24.61 14.46 -29.53
C GLY A 262 -24.28 13.04 -29.06
N TYR A 263 -24.39 12.75 -27.77
CA TYR A 263 -23.99 11.47 -27.19
C TYR A 263 -25.18 10.61 -26.77
N PRO A 264 -25.06 9.27 -26.85
CA PRO A 264 -26.00 8.34 -26.23
C PRO A 264 -26.14 8.59 -24.74
N GLU A 265 -27.32 8.30 -24.18
CA GLU A 265 -27.65 8.53 -22.77
C GLU A 265 -26.61 7.96 -21.80
N LEU A 266 -26.27 6.68 -21.92
CA LEU A 266 -25.24 6.03 -21.08
C LEU A 266 -23.88 6.73 -21.14
N ALA A 267 -23.50 7.30 -22.30
CA ALA A 267 -22.26 8.04 -22.43
C ALA A 267 -22.33 9.41 -21.74
N ARG A 268 -23.51 10.05 -21.74
CA ARG A 268 -23.77 11.29 -20.98
C ARG A 268 -23.68 11.09 -19.49
N GLU A 269 -24.36 10.06 -19.00
CA GLU A 269 -24.38 9.71 -17.60
C GLU A 269 -22.98 9.35 -17.08
N ALA A 270 -22.21 8.57 -17.85
CA ALA A 270 -20.84 8.22 -17.48
C ALA A 270 -19.93 9.45 -17.31
N VAL A 271 -20.06 10.47 -18.18
CA VAL A 271 -19.27 11.70 -18.07
C VAL A 271 -19.73 12.54 -16.86
N TRP A 272 -21.04 12.62 -16.58
CA TRP A 272 -21.54 13.26 -15.37
C TRP A 272 -21.06 12.58 -14.09
N GLY A 273 -20.97 11.24 -14.07
CA GLY A 273 -20.38 10.48 -12.97
C GLY A 273 -18.91 10.83 -12.74
N ALA A 274 -18.12 10.97 -13.81
CA ALA A 274 -16.72 11.40 -13.73
C ALA A 274 -16.57 12.86 -13.28
N ILE A 275 -17.42 13.76 -13.75
CA ILE A 275 -17.46 15.16 -13.28
C ILE A 275 -17.83 15.21 -11.79
N GLY A 276 -18.81 14.41 -11.35
CA GLY A 276 -19.18 14.27 -9.94
C GLY A 276 -18.01 13.77 -9.09
N LEU A 277 -17.28 12.75 -9.55
CA LEU A 277 -16.09 12.22 -8.87
C LEU A 277 -15.05 13.34 -8.63
N HIS A 278 -14.67 14.06 -9.68
CA HIS A 278 -13.66 15.11 -9.56
C HIS A 278 -14.18 16.35 -8.80
N GLY A 279 -15.47 16.67 -8.92
CA GLY A 279 -16.13 17.66 -8.07
C GLY A 279 -16.04 17.33 -6.59
N SER A 280 -16.25 16.05 -6.25
CA SER A 280 -16.13 15.54 -4.88
C SER A 280 -14.70 15.65 -4.35
N LEU A 281 -13.70 15.26 -5.15
CA LEU A 281 -12.28 15.40 -4.81
C LEU A 281 -11.84 16.87 -4.60
N GLN A 282 -12.49 17.80 -5.29
CA GLN A 282 -12.23 19.24 -5.19
C GLN A 282 -13.10 19.93 -4.12
N HIS A 283 -13.99 19.20 -3.43
CA HIS A 283 -14.96 19.72 -2.46
C HIS A 283 -15.87 20.84 -3.04
N LEU A 284 -16.25 20.73 -4.31
CA LEU A 284 -17.04 21.77 -4.98
C LEU A 284 -18.53 21.75 -4.59
N PRO A 285 -19.16 22.92 -4.40
CA PRO A 285 -20.60 23.02 -4.26
C PRO A 285 -21.27 22.59 -5.58
N GLY A 286 -22.34 21.79 -5.51
CA GLY A 286 -23.04 21.27 -6.69
C GLY A 286 -22.62 19.87 -7.15
N THR A 287 -21.60 19.27 -6.54
CA THR A 287 -21.14 17.89 -6.82
C THR A 287 -22.29 16.87 -6.84
N LEU A 288 -23.20 16.91 -5.86
CA LEU A 288 -24.33 15.98 -5.80
C LEU A 288 -25.30 16.13 -6.98
N LYS A 289 -25.44 17.35 -7.54
CA LYS A 289 -26.24 17.61 -8.74
C LYS A 289 -25.61 17.01 -10.00
N TRP A 290 -24.29 16.91 -10.06
CA TRP A 290 -23.61 16.23 -11.16
C TRP A 290 -23.77 14.72 -11.04
N PHE A 291 -23.62 14.17 -9.83
CA PHE A 291 -23.90 12.74 -9.60
C PHE A 291 -25.35 12.37 -9.90
N SER A 292 -26.33 13.23 -9.62
CA SER A 292 -27.74 12.95 -9.92
C SER A 292 -28.06 12.89 -11.41
N GLN A 293 -27.12 13.29 -12.29
CA GLN A 293 -27.22 13.13 -13.75
C GLN A 293 -26.54 11.84 -14.25
N SER A 294 -26.19 10.93 -13.34
CA SER A 294 -25.58 9.65 -13.64
C SER A 294 -26.35 8.53 -12.94
N ASP A 295 -26.60 7.43 -13.64
CA ASP A 295 -27.14 6.23 -13.02
C ASP A 295 -26.07 5.56 -12.14
N ASP A 296 -26.43 5.18 -10.91
CA ASP A 296 -25.51 4.58 -9.94
C ASP A 296 -24.94 3.24 -10.41
N SER A 297 -25.62 2.52 -11.31
CA SER A 297 -25.13 1.28 -11.93
C SER A 297 -23.92 1.48 -12.85
N LEU A 298 -23.66 2.71 -13.28
CA LEU A 298 -22.48 3.07 -14.09
C LEU A 298 -21.27 3.45 -13.24
N LEU A 299 -21.46 3.63 -11.93
CA LEU A 299 -20.43 4.10 -11.02
C LEU A 299 -19.70 2.92 -10.38
N SER A 300 -18.38 2.97 -10.34
CA SER A 300 -17.59 2.01 -9.56
C SER A 300 -17.81 2.22 -8.06
N ASP A 301 -17.47 1.21 -7.25
CA ASP A 301 -17.47 1.34 -5.78
C ASP A 301 -16.67 2.56 -5.31
N GLU A 302 -15.56 2.89 -5.99
CA GLU A 302 -14.75 4.07 -5.69
C GLU A 302 -15.50 5.37 -5.99
N THR A 303 -16.20 5.45 -7.13
CA THR A 303 -16.99 6.63 -7.49
C THR A 303 -18.20 6.79 -6.58
N LEU A 304 -18.89 5.70 -6.23
CA LEU A 304 -19.97 5.68 -5.25
C LEU A 304 -19.49 6.11 -3.86
N ALA A 305 -18.27 5.71 -3.48
CA ALA A 305 -17.62 6.16 -2.25
C ALA A 305 -17.40 7.68 -2.24
N TRP A 306 -17.00 8.27 -3.36
CA TRP A 306 -16.87 9.73 -3.50
C TRP A 306 -18.22 10.44 -3.55
N LYS A 307 -19.27 9.82 -4.09
CA LYS A 307 -20.66 10.32 -3.98
C LYS A 307 -21.12 10.34 -2.51
N ALA A 308 -20.86 9.27 -1.77
CA ALA A 308 -21.16 9.18 -0.34
C ALA A 308 -20.37 10.24 0.47
N ARG A 309 -19.09 10.48 0.17
CA ARG A 309 -18.28 11.55 0.80
C ARG A 309 -18.83 12.95 0.53
N ALA A 310 -19.24 13.23 -0.71
CA ALA A 310 -19.89 14.51 -1.03
C ALA A 310 -21.20 14.68 -0.24
N ALA A 311 -21.96 13.60 -0.09
CA ALA A 311 -23.20 13.61 0.69
C ALA A 311 -22.95 13.78 2.20
N LEU A 312 -21.89 13.18 2.75
CA LEU A 312 -21.45 13.39 4.13
C LEU A 312 -21.10 14.86 4.38
N LEU A 313 -20.36 15.51 3.46
CA LEU A 313 -20.03 16.93 3.57
C LEU A 313 -21.28 17.82 3.51
N ALA A 314 -22.26 17.45 2.70
CA ALA A 314 -23.52 18.18 2.55
C ALA A 314 -24.54 17.89 3.67
N GLY A 315 -24.30 16.89 4.53
CA GLY A 315 -25.29 16.40 5.49
C GLY A 315 -26.49 15.68 4.85
N ASP A 316 -26.37 15.22 3.61
CA ASP A 316 -27.41 14.52 2.87
C ASP A 316 -27.40 13.02 3.18
N TRP A 317 -27.93 12.66 4.35
CA TRP A 317 -28.00 11.28 4.83
C TRP A 317 -28.78 10.30 3.92
N PRO A 318 -29.90 10.69 3.26
CA PRO A 318 -30.52 9.87 2.23
C PRO A 318 -29.56 9.48 1.10
N THR A 319 -28.77 10.43 0.59
CA THR A 319 -27.79 10.13 -0.47
C THR A 319 -26.59 9.33 0.04
N VAL A 320 -26.14 9.53 1.28
CA VAL A 320 -25.14 8.65 1.91
C VAL A 320 -25.63 7.20 1.90
N HIS A 321 -26.85 6.97 2.38
CA HIS A 321 -27.45 5.65 2.47
C HIS A 321 -27.60 4.99 1.10
N SER A 322 -28.19 5.68 0.11
CA SER A 322 -28.39 5.10 -1.23
C SER A 322 -27.07 4.83 -1.97
N SER A 323 -26.09 5.72 -1.87
CA SER A 323 -24.78 5.55 -2.52
C SER A 323 -24.04 4.34 -1.98
N ILE A 324 -24.12 4.07 -0.67
CA ILE A 324 -23.50 2.89 -0.06
C ILE A 324 -24.24 1.61 -0.47
N LEU A 325 -25.57 1.61 -0.50
CA LEU A 325 -26.35 0.44 -0.93
C LEU A 325 -26.17 0.09 -2.41
N ALA A 326 -25.81 1.07 -3.24
CA ALA A 326 -25.48 0.88 -4.65
C ALA A 326 -24.10 0.22 -4.86
N MET A 327 -23.20 0.24 -3.86
CA MET A 327 -21.90 -0.42 -3.98
C MET A 327 -22.05 -1.94 -4.08
N SER A 328 -21.03 -2.60 -4.62
CA SER A 328 -20.91 -4.06 -4.56
C SER A 328 -20.89 -4.57 -3.12
N LYS A 329 -21.11 -5.88 -2.92
CA LYS A 329 -20.98 -6.50 -1.60
C LYS A 329 -19.59 -6.33 -0.99
N THR A 330 -18.55 -6.28 -1.83
CA THR A 330 -17.19 -6.00 -1.39
C THR A 330 -17.08 -4.56 -0.89
N GLY A 331 -17.58 -3.59 -1.65
CA GLY A 331 -17.62 -2.18 -1.22
C GLY A 331 -18.40 -1.99 0.08
N GLN A 332 -19.59 -2.57 0.20
CA GLN A 332 -20.41 -2.50 1.42
C GLN A 332 -19.76 -3.16 2.64
N SER A 333 -18.82 -4.09 2.45
CA SER A 333 -18.11 -4.76 3.55
C SER A 333 -16.96 -3.92 4.14
N ASP A 334 -16.55 -2.84 3.48
CA ASP A 334 -15.52 -1.93 3.99
C ASP A 334 -15.96 -1.35 5.36
N PRO A 335 -15.06 -1.32 6.38
CA PRO A 335 -15.37 -0.75 7.69
C PRO A 335 -15.96 0.67 7.65
N ALA A 336 -15.50 1.52 6.72
CA ALA A 336 -16.00 2.89 6.57
C ALA A 336 -17.48 2.90 6.17
N TRP A 337 -17.84 2.11 5.16
CA TRP A 337 -19.19 2.09 4.62
C TRP A 337 -20.16 1.35 5.53
N ARG A 338 -19.72 0.32 6.25
CA ARG A 338 -20.51 -0.28 7.34
C ARG A 338 -20.85 0.75 8.42
N TYR A 339 -19.87 1.56 8.86
CA TYR A 339 -20.10 2.61 9.85
C TYR A 339 -21.05 3.69 9.34
N TRP A 340 -20.79 4.26 8.15
CA TRP A 340 -21.61 5.36 7.62
C TRP A 340 -23.03 4.92 7.23
N LEU A 341 -23.21 3.69 6.75
CA LEU A 341 -24.53 3.11 6.55
C LEU A 341 -25.27 2.98 7.88
N ALA A 342 -24.62 2.43 8.92
CA ALA A 342 -25.21 2.34 10.24
C ALA A 342 -25.56 3.72 10.84
N ARG A 343 -24.70 4.72 10.65
CA ARG A 343 -24.98 6.11 11.03
C ARG A 343 -26.20 6.67 10.32
N SER A 344 -26.33 6.42 9.01
CA SER A 344 -27.51 6.83 8.26
C SER A 344 -28.79 6.12 8.76
N ASP A 345 -28.70 4.84 9.12
CA ASP A 345 -29.81 4.08 9.71
C ASP A 345 -30.22 4.64 11.07
N LEU A 346 -29.26 4.98 11.94
CA LEU A 346 -29.54 5.60 13.24
C LEU A 346 -30.30 6.93 13.08
N ILE A 347 -29.88 7.77 12.13
CA ILE A 347 -30.53 9.07 11.84
C ILE A 347 -31.94 8.88 11.30
N ARG A 348 -32.18 7.80 10.56
CA ARG A 348 -33.51 7.40 10.05
C ARG A 348 -34.39 6.71 11.09
N GLY A 349 -33.88 6.49 12.31
CA GLY A 349 -34.59 5.77 13.38
C GLY A 349 -34.56 4.25 13.25
N GLU A 350 -33.76 3.68 12.34
CA GLU A 350 -33.68 2.25 12.03
C GLU A 350 -32.61 1.54 12.90
N LYS A 351 -32.71 1.71 14.23
CA LYS A 351 -31.69 1.26 15.20
C LYS A 351 -31.33 -0.23 15.09
N GLN A 352 -32.29 -1.09 14.79
CA GLN A 352 -32.05 -2.53 14.64
C GLN A 352 -31.13 -2.82 13.45
N LYS A 353 -31.31 -2.12 12.32
CA LYS A 353 -30.44 -2.27 11.15
C LYS A 353 -29.04 -1.73 11.41
N ALA A 354 -28.95 -0.56 12.04
CA ALA A 354 -27.67 0.01 12.46
C ALA A 354 -26.88 -0.96 13.35
N ASN A 355 -27.53 -1.57 14.35
CA ASN A 355 -26.88 -2.50 15.27
C ASN A 355 -26.37 -3.77 14.58
N LEU A 356 -27.00 -4.25 13.50
CA LEU A 356 -26.49 -5.40 12.74
C LEU A 356 -25.12 -5.10 12.10
N LEU A 357 -24.85 -3.84 11.78
CA LEU A 357 -23.57 -3.38 11.24
C LEU A 357 -22.58 -3.01 12.35
N LEU A 358 -23.03 -2.28 13.37
CA LEU A 358 -22.16 -1.76 14.44
C LEU A 358 -21.61 -2.87 15.34
N LEU A 359 -22.40 -3.89 15.68
CA LEU A 359 -21.99 -4.97 16.58
C LEU A 359 -20.73 -5.71 16.09
N PRO A 360 -20.70 -6.28 14.87
CA PRO A 360 -19.48 -6.92 14.37
C PRO A 360 -18.35 -5.91 14.17
N LEU A 361 -18.65 -4.70 13.67
CA LEU A 361 -17.65 -3.67 13.41
C LEU A 361 -16.94 -3.20 14.70
N SER A 362 -17.65 -3.10 15.83
CA SER A 362 -17.10 -2.71 17.13
C SER A 362 -16.02 -3.65 17.68
N ARG A 363 -15.90 -4.85 17.10
CA ARG A 363 -14.86 -5.83 17.47
C ARG A 363 -13.59 -5.67 16.65
N GLU A 364 -13.58 -4.77 15.67
CA GLU A 364 -12.42 -4.52 14.82
C GLU A 364 -11.56 -3.39 15.41
N PHE A 365 -10.25 -3.61 15.46
CA PHE A 365 -9.29 -2.66 16.06
C PHE A 365 -8.85 -1.57 15.07
N ASN A 366 -9.81 -0.95 14.40
CA ASN A 366 -9.59 0.13 13.45
C ASN A 366 -10.42 1.37 13.84
N PHE A 367 -10.20 2.47 13.11
CA PHE A 367 -10.87 3.74 13.35
C PHE A 367 -12.40 3.64 13.42
N TYR A 368 -13.01 2.90 12.49
CA TYR A 368 -14.46 2.74 12.43
C TYR A 368 -15.00 1.75 13.45
N GLY A 369 -14.22 0.73 13.82
CA GLY A 369 -14.55 -0.15 14.94
C GLY A 369 -14.61 0.60 16.27
N LEU A 370 -13.66 1.51 16.52
CA LEU A 370 -13.69 2.39 17.69
C LEU A 370 -14.90 3.34 17.68
N LEU A 371 -15.24 3.92 16.52
CA LEU A 371 -16.44 4.74 16.41
C LEU A 371 -17.72 3.92 16.63
N ALA A 372 -17.76 2.68 16.12
CA ALA A 372 -18.90 1.78 16.32
C ALA A 372 -19.05 1.34 17.78
N GLU A 373 -17.94 1.09 18.49
CA GLU A 373 -17.91 0.88 19.94
C GLU A 373 -18.56 2.06 20.67
N GLU A 374 -18.23 3.29 20.28
CA GLU A 374 -18.81 4.51 20.86
C GLU A 374 -20.30 4.70 20.55
N GLU A 375 -20.79 4.30 19.36
CA GLU A 375 -22.24 4.35 19.04
C GLU A 375 -23.07 3.35 19.85
N LEU A 376 -22.51 2.17 20.13
CA LEU A 376 -23.20 1.13 20.91
C LEU A 376 -23.19 1.40 22.41
N GLY A 377 -22.21 2.16 22.89
CA GLY A 377 -22.00 2.44 24.31
C GLY A 377 -21.36 1.28 25.08
N PRO A 378 -21.10 1.46 26.39
CA PRO A 378 -20.21 0.59 27.20
C PRO A 378 -20.72 -0.83 27.46
N VAL A 379 -21.96 -1.17 27.06
CA VAL A 379 -22.63 -2.41 27.47
C VAL A 379 -22.35 -3.59 26.52
N VAL A 380 -21.65 -3.37 25.40
CA VAL A 380 -21.71 -4.33 24.27
C VAL A 380 -20.36 -4.85 23.74
N SER A 381 -19.22 -4.55 24.37
CA SER A 381 -17.93 -5.10 23.92
C SER A 381 -17.58 -6.42 24.61
N LYS A 382 -17.27 -7.45 23.82
CA LYS A 382 -16.53 -8.63 24.31
C LYS A 382 -15.07 -8.18 24.47
N PRO A 383 -14.49 -8.22 25.68
CA PRO A 383 -13.09 -7.83 25.85
C PRO A 383 -12.20 -8.76 25.04
N ALA A 384 -11.23 -8.17 24.35
CA ALA A 384 -10.15 -8.92 23.72
C ALA A 384 -9.41 -9.76 24.77
N ILE A 385 -9.09 -11.00 24.44
CA ILE A 385 -8.33 -11.88 25.33
C ILE A 385 -6.85 -11.52 25.17
N ASP A 386 -6.27 -10.94 26.22
CA ASP A 386 -4.84 -10.67 26.27
C ASP A 386 -4.08 -11.97 26.54
N PHE A 387 -3.27 -12.40 25.57
CA PHE A 387 -2.47 -13.61 25.64
C PHE A 387 -0.99 -13.27 25.62
N SER A 388 -0.27 -13.77 26.61
CA SER A 388 1.20 -13.71 26.65
C SER A 388 1.76 -15.09 26.33
N PRO A 389 2.59 -15.24 25.28
CA PRO A 389 3.20 -16.51 24.94
C PRO A 389 4.20 -16.95 26.03
N SER A 390 4.27 -18.25 26.28
CA SER A 390 5.27 -18.83 27.18
C SER A 390 6.64 -18.92 26.51
N THR A 391 7.70 -19.16 27.30
CA THR A 391 9.04 -19.42 26.77
C THR A 391 9.06 -20.64 25.83
N ASP A 392 8.26 -21.66 26.13
CA ASP A 392 8.15 -22.86 25.29
C ASP A 392 7.46 -22.55 23.95
N ASP A 393 6.43 -21.70 23.95
CA ASP A 393 5.77 -21.25 22.71
C ASP A 393 6.78 -20.50 21.82
N ILE A 394 7.56 -19.59 22.41
CA ILE A 394 8.59 -18.81 21.69
C ILE A 394 9.68 -19.74 21.16
N HIS A 395 10.15 -20.69 21.97
CA HIS A 395 11.15 -21.67 21.55
C HIS A 395 10.66 -22.52 20.39
N ALA A 396 9.41 -22.99 20.43
CA ALA A 396 8.81 -23.77 19.34
C ALA A 396 8.80 -22.99 18.02
N ILE A 397 8.49 -21.69 18.05
CA ILE A 397 8.57 -20.82 16.87
C ILE A 397 10.01 -20.64 16.39
N HIS A 398 10.96 -20.40 17.29
CA HIS A 398 12.36 -20.23 16.94
C HIS A 398 12.95 -21.49 16.27
N GLN A 399 12.41 -22.69 16.53
CA GLN A 399 12.87 -23.91 15.86
C GLN A 399 12.39 -24.05 14.40
N LEU A 400 11.42 -23.27 13.94
CA LEU A 400 10.95 -23.32 12.57
C LEU A 400 12.08 -22.88 11.60
N PRO A 401 12.46 -23.70 10.59
CA PRO A 401 13.58 -23.38 9.71
C PRO A 401 13.45 -22.03 9.00
N GLY A 402 12.25 -21.68 8.53
CA GLY A 402 11.99 -20.38 7.90
C GLY A 402 12.14 -19.18 8.83
N ILE A 403 11.82 -19.33 10.13
CA ILE A 403 12.05 -18.29 11.13
C ILE A 403 13.56 -18.11 11.37
N ARG A 404 14.30 -19.22 11.53
CA ARG A 404 15.76 -19.20 11.68
C ARG A 404 16.44 -18.54 10.48
N ARG A 405 16.02 -18.88 9.25
CA ARG A 405 16.47 -18.20 8.03
C ARG A 405 16.19 -16.71 8.07
N ALA A 406 14.95 -16.32 8.40
CA ALA A 406 14.57 -14.91 8.46
C ALA A 406 15.44 -14.10 9.43
N ILE A 407 15.70 -14.63 10.63
CA ILE A 407 16.54 -14.00 11.66
C ILE A 407 18.00 -13.89 11.19
N LEU A 408 18.57 -14.94 10.59
CA LEU A 408 19.93 -14.88 10.04
C LEU A 408 20.06 -13.82 8.93
N LEU A 409 19.10 -13.79 8.01
CA LEU A 409 19.04 -12.78 6.94
C LEU A 409 18.88 -11.37 7.49
N TYR A 410 18.10 -11.21 8.56
CA TYR A 410 17.92 -9.94 9.26
C TYR A 410 19.24 -9.42 9.86
N HIS A 411 19.98 -10.28 10.55
CA HIS A 411 21.28 -9.95 11.15
C HIS A 411 22.38 -9.66 10.11
N MET A 412 22.26 -10.22 8.90
CA MET A 412 23.12 -9.89 7.75
C MET A 412 22.65 -8.62 6.96
N ASP A 413 21.67 -7.87 7.49
CA ASP A 413 21.05 -6.71 6.84
C ASP A 413 20.41 -7.00 5.47
N LEU A 414 20.04 -8.25 5.22
CA LEU A 414 19.32 -8.70 4.02
C LEU A 414 17.81 -8.58 4.24
N ARG A 415 17.35 -7.36 4.59
CA ARG A 415 16.00 -7.06 5.06
C ARG A 415 14.87 -7.58 4.15
N ALA A 416 15.01 -7.39 2.84
CA ALA A 416 13.97 -7.81 1.88
C ALA A 416 13.78 -9.34 1.84
N ASP A 417 14.88 -10.09 1.93
CA ASP A 417 14.86 -11.55 1.98
C ASP A 417 14.35 -12.04 3.35
N ALA A 418 14.81 -11.41 4.43
CA ALA A 418 14.35 -11.67 5.79
C ALA A 418 12.83 -11.53 5.93
N HIS A 419 12.25 -10.42 5.45
CA HIS A 419 10.80 -10.20 5.49
C HIS A 419 10.01 -11.19 4.62
N GLN A 420 10.59 -11.72 3.55
CA GLN A 420 9.94 -12.73 2.72
C GLN A 420 9.92 -14.09 3.41
N GLU A 421 11.05 -14.52 3.99
CA GLU A 421 11.13 -15.74 4.80
C GLU A 421 10.19 -15.66 6.01
N TRP A 422 10.19 -14.53 6.74
CA TRP A 422 9.30 -14.36 7.89
C TRP A 422 7.82 -14.47 7.51
N ARG A 423 7.39 -13.73 6.46
CA ARG A 423 6.00 -13.78 5.99
C ARG A 423 5.62 -15.19 5.54
N TRP A 424 6.52 -15.89 4.86
CA TRP A 424 6.30 -17.26 4.45
C TRP A 424 6.15 -18.19 5.65
N ALA A 425 7.10 -18.17 6.57
CA ALA A 425 7.12 -19.02 7.76
C ALA A 425 5.91 -18.79 8.68
N THR A 426 5.40 -17.56 8.72
CA THR A 426 4.28 -17.19 9.59
C THR A 426 2.90 -17.28 8.92
N ARG A 427 2.79 -17.61 7.62
CA ARG A 427 1.54 -17.48 6.84
C ARG A 427 0.37 -18.33 7.35
N SER A 428 0.68 -19.49 7.93
CA SER A 428 -0.30 -20.50 8.37
C SER A 428 -0.38 -20.63 9.89
N LEU A 429 0.32 -19.77 10.63
CA LEU A 429 0.31 -19.79 12.10
C LEU A 429 -1.04 -19.30 12.63
N ASP A 430 -1.51 -19.94 13.71
CA ASP A 430 -2.65 -19.46 14.47
C ASP A 430 -2.31 -18.26 15.36
N ASP A 431 -3.29 -17.68 16.05
CA ASP A 431 -3.06 -16.49 16.86
C ASP A 431 -2.04 -16.69 17.99
N ARG A 432 -2.00 -17.86 18.64
CA ARG A 432 -1.01 -18.12 19.72
C ARG A 432 0.39 -18.15 19.16
N GLN A 433 0.56 -18.84 18.04
CA GLN A 433 1.83 -18.95 17.33
C GLN A 433 2.28 -17.60 16.74
N LEU A 434 1.36 -16.79 16.23
CA LEU A 434 1.66 -15.44 15.76
C LEU A 434 2.12 -14.54 16.91
N LEU A 435 1.51 -14.63 18.08
CA LEU A 435 1.94 -13.85 19.26
C LEU A 435 3.31 -14.31 19.77
N ALA A 436 3.59 -15.62 19.78
CA ALA A 436 4.91 -16.14 20.08
C ALA A 436 5.97 -15.68 19.05
N ALA A 437 5.64 -15.68 17.75
CA ALA A 437 6.51 -15.14 16.71
C ALA A 437 6.72 -13.63 16.84
N ALA A 438 5.68 -12.87 17.18
CA ALA A 438 5.79 -11.43 17.41
C ALA A 438 6.69 -11.11 18.60
N GLU A 439 6.57 -11.87 19.70
CA GLU A 439 7.45 -11.73 20.86
C GLU A 439 8.90 -12.12 20.53
N LEU A 440 9.13 -13.17 19.73
CA LEU A 440 10.46 -13.52 19.23
C LEU A 440 11.06 -12.37 18.40
N ALA A 441 10.30 -11.81 17.45
CA ALA A 441 10.77 -10.66 16.66
C ALA A 441 11.08 -9.44 17.55
N ARG A 442 10.32 -9.23 18.63
CA ARG A 442 10.58 -8.17 19.61
C ARG A 442 11.90 -8.42 20.36
N GLN A 443 12.21 -9.67 20.73
CA GLN A 443 13.46 -10.05 21.38
C GLN A 443 14.68 -9.88 20.47
N GLU A 444 14.50 -10.00 19.16
CA GLU A 444 15.52 -9.74 18.13
C GLU A 444 15.62 -8.24 17.72
N ASP A 445 14.97 -7.33 18.46
CA ASP A 445 14.84 -5.90 18.14
C ASP A 445 14.27 -5.62 16.73
N TRP A 446 13.52 -6.56 16.16
CA TRP A 446 12.85 -6.44 14.86
C TRP A 446 11.42 -5.91 15.03
N LEU A 447 11.32 -4.66 15.49
CA LEU A 447 10.09 -4.05 16.01
C LEU A 447 8.92 -4.01 15.02
N ASP A 448 9.17 -3.65 13.76
CA ASP A 448 8.13 -3.60 12.74
C ASP A 448 7.59 -5.00 12.40
N CYS A 449 8.47 -6.00 12.42
CA CYS A 449 8.08 -7.40 12.23
C CYS A 449 7.26 -7.92 13.40
N ALA A 450 7.63 -7.56 14.64
CA ALA A 450 6.84 -7.86 15.83
C ALA A 450 5.42 -7.27 15.74
N ILE A 451 5.31 -5.97 15.44
CA ILE A 451 4.03 -5.28 15.32
C ILE A 451 3.17 -5.88 14.20
N ASN A 452 3.75 -6.04 13.00
CA ASN A 452 3.02 -6.56 11.84
C ASN A 452 2.56 -8.01 12.06
N THR A 453 3.32 -8.80 12.83
CA THR A 453 2.94 -10.18 13.14
C THR A 453 1.81 -10.22 14.17
N ALA A 454 1.89 -9.41 15.23
CA ALA A 454 0.84 -9.32 16.25
C ALA A 454 -0.48 -8.74 15.69
N ASP A 455 -0.42 -7.81 14.74
CA ASP A 455 -1.60 -7.22 14.08
C ASP A 455 -2.40 -8.20 13.21
N ARG A 456 -1.83 -9.36 12.85
CA ARG A 456 -2.51 -10.38 12.05
C ARG A 456 -3.45 -11.28 12.85
N THR A 457 -3.40 -11.19 14.18
CA THR A 457 -4.25 -11.97 15.06
C THR A 457 -5.73 -11.57 14.95
N ARG A 458 -6.65 -12.52 15.20
CA ARG A 458 -8.09 -12.31 15.02
C ARG A 458 -8.89 -12.38 16.31
N ASP A 459 -8.61 -13.36 17.16
CA ASP A 459 -9.37 -13.70 18.36
C ASP A 459 -8.55 -13.52 19.65
N LEU A 460 -7.27 -13.90 19.62
CA LEU A 460 -6.33 -13.67 20.73
C LEU A 460 -5.44 -12.49 20.41
N HIS A 461 -5.25 -11.57 21.35
CA HIS A 461 -4.44 -10.38 21.11
C HIS A 461 -3.38 -10.21 22.19
N ASN A 462 -2.37 -9.41 21.88
CA ASN A 462 -1.45 -8.86 22.87
C ASN A 462 -1.23 -7.38 22.53
N PHE A 463 -1.88 -6.49 23.28
CA PHE A 463 -1.80 -5.05 22.97
C PHE A 463 -0.41 -4.48 23.26
N GLY A 464 0.36 -5.10 24.15
CA GLY A 464 1.77 -4.76 24.37
C GLY A 464 2.62 -4.96 23.12
N LEU A 465 2.38 -6.03 22.36
CA LEU A 465 3.08 -6.31 21.10
C LEU A 465 2.54 -5.51 19.90
N ARG A 466 1.22 -5.26 19.84
CA ARG A 466 0.61 -4.48 18.75
C ARG A 466 0.93 -2.99 18.84
N PHE A 467 1.09 -2.49 20.07
CA PHE A 467 1.35 -1.09 20.39
C PHE A 467 2.60 -0.96 21.25
N LEU A 468 3.73 -1.46 20.74
CA LEU A 468 5.05 -1.25 21.34
C LEU A 468 5.32 0.24 21.54
N ALA A 469 6.04 0.56 22.62
CA ALA A 469 6.43 1.92 22.95
C ALA A 469 7.95 2.04 23.21
N PRO A 470 8.81 1.75 22.23
CA PRO A 470 10.25 1.95 22.36
C PRO A 470 10.57 3.45 22.50
N TYR A 471 11.74 3.77 23.07
CA TYR A 471 12.22 5.14 23.27
C TYR A 471 11.31 6.04 24.14
N ARG A 472 10.47 5.45 25.01
CA ARG A 472 9.43 6.17 25.76
C ARG A 472 9.93 7.27 26.65
N ASP A 473 11.05 7.08 27.33
CA ASP A 473 11.58 8.10 28.21
C ASP A 473 11.95 9.39 27.43
N VAL A 474 12.61 9.22 26.27
CA VAL A 474 12.97 10.33 25.37
C VAL A 474 11.74 10.96 24.73
N ALA A 475 10.82 10.14 24.20
CA ALA A 475 9.61 10.62 23.56
C ALA A 475 8.70 11.38 24.54
N ARG A 476 8.54 10.87 25.76
CA ARG A 476 7.76 11.54 26.81
C ARG A 476 8.36 12.88 27.19
N SER A 477 9.67 12.96 27.38
CA SER A 477 10.36 14.22 27.70
C SER A 477 10.08 15.32 26.66
N TYR A 478 10.16 14.99 25.37
CA TYR A 478 9.85 15.97 24.33
C TYR A 478 8.35 16.27 24.21
N ALA A 479 7.48 15.27 24.41
CA ALA A 479 6.03 15.48 24.40
C ALA A 479 5.60 16.45 25.51
N GLU A 480 6.14 16.28 26.72
CA GLU A 480 5.92 17.19 27.85
C GLU A 480 6.48 18.59 27.55
N GLN A 481 7.72 18.68 27.05
CA GLN A 481 8.35 19.94 26.69
C GLN A 481 7.51 20.77 25.69
N TYR A 482 6.92 20.12 24.69
CA TYR A 482 6.13 20.79 23.66
C TYR A 482 4.62 20.85 23.98
N GLY A 483 4.18 20.29 25.11
CA GLY A 483 2.76 20.22 25.48
C GLY A 483 1.93 19.44 24.44
N LEU A 484 2.43 18.28 24.03
CA LEU A 484 1.78 17.33 23.12
C LEU A 484 1.27 16.12 23.91
N ASN A 485 0.14 15.56 23.49
CA ASN A 485 -0.36 14.32 24.10
C ASN A 485 0.55 13.14 23.71
N GLU A 486 1.15 12.45 24.70
CA GLU A 486 2.09 11.34 24.48
C GLU A 486 1.48 10.22 23.62
N ALA A 487 0.20 9.86 23.84
CA ALA A 487 -0.45 8.81 23.05
C ALA A 487 -0.66 9.20 21.58
N TRP A 488 -0.94 10.48 21.31
CA TRP A 488 -1.04 11.01 19.95
C TRP A 488 0.29 10.96 19.21
N VAL A 489 1.37 11.36 19.88
CA VAL A 489 2.74 11.29 19.35
C VAL A 489 3.11 9.84 19.02
N TYR A 490 2.84 8.88 19.92
CA TYR A 490 3.07 7.47 19.66
C TYR A 490 2.21 6.92 18.52
N GLY A 491 0.96 7.36 18.43
CA GLY A 491 0.07 7.01 17.34
C GLY A 491 0.60 7.44 15.97
N LEU A 492 1.25 8.61 15.93
CA LEU A 492 1.93 9.16 14.76
C LEU A 492 3.21 8.38 14.43
N ILE A 493 4.13 8.21 15.39
CA ILE A 493 5.40 7.47 15.19
C ILE A 493 5.14 6.06 14.68
N ARG A 494 4.17 5.35 15.28
CA ARG A 494 3.76 4.02 14.83
C ARG A 494 3.36 4.04 13.36
N GLN A 495 2.60 5.04 12.94
CA GLN A 495 2.13 5.16 11.56
C GLN A 495 3.25 5.54 10.59
N GLU A 496 4.18 6.41 10.99
CA GLU A 496 5.28 6.89 10.16
C GLU A 496 6.35 5.83 9.89
N SER A 497 6.83 5.17 10.95
CA SER A 497 8.03 4.33 10.85
C SER A 497 7.88 2.93 11.42
N ARG A 498 6.77 2.63 12.11
CA ARG A 498 6.66 1.43 12.97
C ARG A 498 7.84 1.31 13.94
N PHE A 499 8.36 2.46 14.39
CA PHE A 499 9.52 2.59 15.28
C PHE A 499 10.89 2.19 14.69
N ILE A 500 10.98 2.03 13.37
CA ILE A 500 12.26 1.82 12.70
C ILE A 500 13.01 3.16 12.64
N SER A 501 14.02 3.33 13.49
CA SER A 501 14.81 4.56 13.55
C SER A 501 15.56 4.87 12.25
N ARG A 502 15.96 3.84 11.50
CA ARG A 502 16.63 3.96 10.18
C ARG A 502 15.66 3.98 8.98
N ALA A 503 14.36 4.21 9.21
CA ALA A 503 13.37 4.23 8.13
C ALA A 503 13.65 5.34 7.11
N HIS A 504 13.56 4.99 5.82
CA HIS A 504 13.65 5.93 4.71
C HIS A 504 12.47 5.70 3.76
N SER A 505 11.73 6.76 3.41
CA SER A 505 10.68 6.66 2.40
C SER A 505 11.24 6.78 0.99
N GLY A 506 10.50 6.30 -0.01
CA GLY A 506 10.88 6.44 -1.43
C GLY A 506 10.99 7.89 -1.91
N VAL A 507 10.36 8.83 -1.20
CA VAL A 507 10.42 10.28 -1.46
C VAL A 507 11.43 11.02 -0.57
N GLY A 508 12.17 10.29 0.28
CA GLY A 508 13.33 10.79 1.00
C GLY A 508 13.12 11.17 2.47
N ALA A 509 11.94 10.95 3.07
CA ALA A 509 11.70 11.17 4.50
C ALA A 509 12.56 10.22 5.36
N SER A 510 13.01 10.66 6.56
CA SER A 510 13.93 9.87 7.40
C SER A 510 13.54 9.87 8.89
N GLY A 511 13.86 8.76 9.57
CA GLY A 511 13.76 8.63 11.02
C GLY A 511 12.41 8.14 11.54
N LEU A 512 12.29 8.10 12.87
CA LEU A 512 11.09 7.67 13.60
C LEU A 512 9.83 8.46 13.22
N MET A 513 9.98 9.77 12.99
CA MET A 513 8.88 10.68 12.65
C MET A 513 8.88 11.10 11.17
N GLN A 514 9.63 10.41 10.31
CA GLN A 514 9.67 10.60 8.84
C GLN A 514 9.74 12.07 8.42
N ILE A 515 10.79 12.77 8.85
CA ILE A 515 10.98 14.19 8.54
C ILE A 515 11.58 14.34 7.14
N MET A 516 11.00 15.21 6.31
CA MET A 516 11.52 15.52 4.99
C MET A 516 12.80 16.37 5.06
N PRO A 517 13.72 16.28 4.09
CA PRO A 517 14.97 17.04 4.09
C PRO A 517 14.78 18.55 4.25
N ASN A 518 13.87 19.16 3.48
CA ASN A 518 13.62 20.61 3.54
C ASN A 518 13.08 21.03 4.91
N THR A 519 12.16 20.24 5.47
CA THR A 519 11.58 20.44 6.79
C THR A 519 12.65 20.30 7.87
N ALA A 520 13.53 19.32 7.79
CA ALA A 520 14.63 19.13 8.75
C ALA A 520 15.57 20.33 8.81
N HIS A 521 16.01 20.86 7.66
CA HIS A 521 16.86 22.04 7.61
C HIS A 521 16.15 23.31 8.09
N TRP A 522 14.84 23.42 7.86
CA TRP A 522 14.03 24.49 8.43
C TRP A 522 13.95 24.39 9.96
N ILE A 523 13.69 23.19 10.51
CA ILE A 523 13.67 22.95 11.96
C ILE A 523 15.02 23.27 12.59
N ALA A 524 16.12 22.78 12.00
CA ALA A 524 17.47 23.02 12.52
C ALA A 524 17.77 24.52 12.66
N ARG A 525 17.40 25.32 11.65
CA ARG A 525 17.51 26.79 11.69
C ARG A 525 16.66 27.39 12.81
N LYS A 526 15.41 26.95 12.97
CA LYS A 526 14.50 27.44 14.02
C LYS A 526 14.96 27.10 15.43
N LEU A 527 15.58 25.93 15.61
CA LEU A 527 16.14 25.47 16.89
C LEU A 527 17.57 26.00 17.14
N GLY A 528 18.16 26.77 16.22
CA GLY A 528 19.52 27.30 16.35
C GLY A 528 20.62 26.23 16.29
N ILE A 529 20.33 25.04 15.74
CA ILE A 529 21.28 23.94 15.63
C ILE A 529 22.25 24.22 14.48
N ARG A 530 23.52 24.47 14.81
CA ARG A 530 24.60 24.64 13.84
C ARG A 530 25.14 23.27 13.41
N HIS A 531 25.59 23.17 12.16
CA HIS A 531 26.19 21.95 11.58
C HIS A 531 25.28 20.70 11.62
N PHE A 532 23.97 20.89 11.41
CA PHE A 532 23.05 19.77 11.24
C PHE A 532 23.36 19.00 9.94
N HIS A 533 23.40 17.66 10.05
CA HIS A 533 23.48 16.76 8.90
C HIS A 533 22.23 15.88 8.83
N TYR A 534 21.65 15.74 7.65
CA TYR A 534 20.37 15.05 7.47
C TYR A 534 20.36 13.60 8.00
N ASN A 535 21.49 12.89 7.88
CA ASN A 535 21.64 11.53 8.39
C ASN A 535 21.48 11.40 9.91
N GLN A 536 21.61 12.49 10.67
CA GLN A 536 21.38 12.49 12.12
C GLN A 536 19.92 12.17 12.49
N LEU A 537 18.97 12.25 11.55
CA LEU A 537 17.57 11.88 11.79
C LEU A 537 17.35 10.38 12.00
N ILE A 538 18.33 9.53 11.69
CA ILE A 538 18.25 8.11 12.04
C ILE A 538 18.45 7.87 13.55
N GLU A 539 18.99 8.87 14.25
CA GLU A 539 19.14 8.83 15.70
C GLU A 539 17.80 9.16 16.38
N PRO A 540 17.29 8.30 17.27
CA PRO A 540 15.98 8.49 17.91
C PRO A 540 15.80 9.87 18.56
N ASP A 541 16.80 10.37 19.29
CA ASP A 541 16.73 11.68 19.96
C ASP A 541 16.50 12.84 18.98
N THR A 542 17.33 12.93 17.93
CA THR A 542 17.19 13.96 16.88
C THR A 542 15.85 13.85 16.18
N SER A 543 15.43 12.64 15.81
CA SER A 543 14.17 12.40 15.09
C SER A 543 12.96 12.87 15.91
N LEU A 544 12.91 12.48 17.20
CA LEU A 544 11.83 12.83 18.12
C LEU A 544 11.81 14.32 18.41
N LYS A 545 12.96 14.94 18.67
CA LYS A 545 13.07 16.39 18.89
C LYS A 545 12.54 17.18 17.70
N PHE A 546 12.98 16.82 16.49
CA PHE A 546 12.60 17.52 15.26
C PHE A 546 11.12 17.32 14.94
N GLY A 547 10.65 16.07 14.98
CA GLY A 547 9.27 15.76 14.65
C GLY A 547 8.27 16.34 15.63
N MET A 548 8.55 16.32 16.94
CA MET A 548 7.64 16.93 17.93
C MET A 548 7.66 18.46 17.88
N TYR A 549 8.82 19.08 17.64
CA TYR A 549 8.88 20.53 17.38
C TYR A 549 8.01 20.91 16.18
N TYR A 550 8.14 20.17 15.08
CA TYR A 550 7.37 20.41 13.87
C TYR A 550 5.87 20.18 14.09
N LEU A 551 5.50 19.05 14.71
CA LEU A 551 4.12 18.71 15.05
C LEU A 551 3.47 19.79 15.91
N LYS A 552 4.18 20.31 16.92
CA LYS A 552 3.68 21.41 17.76
C LYS A 552 3.49 22.70 16.95
N THR A 553 4.45 23.03 16.10
CA THR A 553 4.39 24.24 15.26
C THR A 553 3.17 24.22 14.34
N ILE A 554 2.89 23.10 13.68
CA ILE A 554 1.70 22.97 12.82
C ILE A 554 0.41 22.95 13.67
N GLN A 555 0.41 22.30 14.83
CA GLN A 555 -0.76 22.26 15.73
C GLN A 555 -1.17 23.67 16.17
N GLN A 556 -0.21 24.51 16.57
CA GLN A 556 -0.47 25.89 16.96
C GLN A 556 -1.03 26.72 15.80
N ARG A 557 -0.47 26.57 14.59
CA ARG A 557 -0.96 27.27 13.38
C ARG A 557 -2.39 26.90 13.02
N LEU A 558 -2.84 25.70 13.40
CA LEU A 558 -4.14 25.14 13.06
C LEU A 558 -5.12 25.19 14.24
N GLY A 559 -4.99 26.21 15.09
CA GLY A 559 -5.93 26.46 16.19
C GLY A 559 -5.88 25.41 17.30
N ASN A 560 -4.72 24.79 17.51
CA ASN A 560 -4.53 23.67 18.44
C ASN A 560 -5.38 22.42 18.14
N SER A 561 -5.74 22.20 16.87
CA SER A 561 -6.46 21.00 16.44
C SER A 561 -5.49 19.85 16.12
N ASP A 562 -5.52 18.79 16.92
CA ASP A 562 -4.76 17.55 16.67
C ASP A 562 -5.14 16.92 15.32
N LEU A 563 -6.42 17.01 14.94
CA LEU A 563 -6.94 16.45 13.69
C LEU A 563 -6.35 17.17 12.47
N LEU A 564 -6.44 18.50 12.45
CA LEU A 564 -5.86 19.29 11.36
C LEU A 564 -4.34 19.18 11.34
N ALA A 565 -3.69 19.16 12.51
CA ALA A 565 -2.25 18.95 12.62
C ALA A 565 -1.81 17.61 12.03
N THR A 566 -2.54 16.53 12.31
CA THR A 566 -2.24 15.20 11.77
C THR A 566 -2.37 15.19 10.24
N ALA A 567 -3.44 15.78 9.68
CA ALA A 567 -3.61 15.91 8.24
C ALA A 567 -2.51 16.78 7.61
N ALA A 568 -2.14 17.88 8.28
CA ALA A 568 -1.10 18.81 7.84
C ALA A 568 0.32 18.22 7.92
N TYR A 569 0.57 17.32 8.88
CA TYR A 569 1.87 16.66 9.01
C TYR A 569 2.19 15.84 7.75
N ASN A 570 1.20 15.10 7.24
CA ASN A 570 1.36 14.28 6.04
C ASN A 570 1.17 15.07 4.72
N ALA A 571 0.21 15.98 4.64
CA ALA A 571 -0.15 16.65 3.37
C ALA A 571 0.22 18.14 3.27
N GLY A 572 0.74 18.72 4.34
CA GLY A 572 1.06 20.14 4.46
C GLY A 572 -0.11 21.00 5.01
N PRO A 573 0.17 22.08 5.78
CA PRO A 573 -0.85 22.89 6.45
C PRO A 573 -1.90 23.51 5.51
N ASN A 574 -1.49 23.99 4.33
CA ASN A 574 -2.40 24.63 3.38
C ASN A 574 -3.45 23.65 2.85
N ARG A 575 -3.10 22.37 2.66
CA ARG A 575 -4.05 21.34 2.23
C ARG A 575 -5.06 21.05 3.34
N ALA A 576 -4.58 20.81 4.55
CA ALA A 576 -5.44 20.55 5.70
C ALA A 576 -6.47 21.69 5.94
N LEU A 577 -6.04 22.95 5.77
CA LEU A 577 -6.93 24.11 5.87
C LEU A 577 -7.96 24.20 4.75
N ARG A 578 -7.59 23.85 3.51
CA ARG A 578 -8.48 23.92 2.33
C ARG A 578 -9.59 22.87 2.34
N TRP A 579 -9.40 21.75 3.03
CA TRP A 579 -10.39 20.67 3.12
C TRP A 579 -11.48 20.90 4.18
N ARG A 580 -11.47 22.05 4.85
CA ARG A 580 -12.51 22.42 5.83
C ARG A 580 -13.71 22.98 5.07
N THR A 581 -14.88 22.88 5.67
CA THR A 581 -16.15 23.34 5.09
C THR A 581 -16.91 24.25 6.06
N GLU A 582 -17.96 24.88 5.55
CA GLU A 582 -19.03 25.51 6.33
C GLU A 582 -20.38 24.89 5.97
N PRO A 583 -21.26 24.61 6.95
CA PRO A 583 -21.10 24.80 8.40
C PRO A 583 -20.10 23.81 9.02
N THR A 584 -19.90 23.89 10.35
CA THR A 584 -19.04 22.96 11.11
C THR A 584 -19.48 21.51 10.89
N ILE A 585 -18.52 20.64 10.55
CA ILE A 585 -18.72 19.19 10.36
C ILE A 585 -18.07 18.36 11.47
N GLU A 586 -18.54 17.14 11.67
CA GLU A 586 -17.90 16.16 12.55
C GLU A 586 -16.47 15.86 12.05
N GLY A 587 -15.49 15.77 12.97
CA GLY A 587 -14.11 15.48 12.60
C GLY A 587 -13.92 14.12 11.91
N ALA A 588 -14.80 13.14 12.18
CA ALA A 588 -14.83 11.88 11.44
C ALA A 588 -15.27 12.06 9.97
N ILE A 589 -16.19 13.00 9.69
CA ILE A 589 -16.55 13.38 8.31
C ILE A 589 -15.35 14.03 7.65
N TYR A 590 -14.70 15.01 8.30
CA TYR A 590 -13.48 15.63 7.77
C TYR A 590 -12.42 14.57 7.42
N ALA A 591 -12.13 13.66 8.35
CA ALA A 591 -11.15 12.60 8.14
C ALA A 591 -11.51 11.72 6.92
N GLU A 592 -12.78 11.35 6.75
CA GLU A 592 -13.21 10.48 5.64
C GLU A 592 -13.33 11.21 4.29
N THR A 593 -13.40 12.53 4.28
CA THR A 593 -13.58 13.31 3.04
C THR A 593 -12.29 13.95 2.55
N ILE A 594 -11.17 13.80 3.26
CA ILE A 594 -9.83 14.19 2.79
C ILE A 594 -9.60 13.60 1.38
N PRO A 595 -9.35 14.42 0.34
CA PRO A 595 -9.16 13.97 -1.05
C PRO A 595 -8.04 12.95 -1.24
N PHE A 596 -6.92 13.16 -0.55
CA PHE A 596 -5.74 12.30 -0.68
C PHE A 596 -5.94 11.00 0.08
N THR A 597 -6.02 9.88 -0.64
CA THR A 597 -6.23 8.55 -0.04
C THR A 597 -5.17 8.22 1.02
N GLU A 598 -3.90 8.51 0.74
CA GLU A 598 -2.81 8.33 1.70
C GLU A 598 -3.07 9.10 3.01
N THR A 599 -3.37 10.40 2.91
CA THR A 599 -3.61 11.26 4.07
C THR A 599 -4.89 10.87 4.82
N ARG A 600 -5.96 10.53 4.10
CA ARG A 600 -7.23 10.04 4.67
C ARG A 600 -7.00 8.80 5.53
N ASP A 601 -6.27 7.82 5.01
CA ASP A 601 -5.97 6.59 5.74
C ASP A 601 -4.97 6.83 6.87
N TYR A 602 -3.99 7.71 6.65
CA TYR A 602 -3.02 8.13 7.66
C TYR A 602 -3.70 8.72 8.89
N VAL A 603 -4.57 9.72 8.71
CA VAL A 603 -5.31 10.38 9.81
C VAL A 603 -6.11 9.35 10.61
N LYS A 604 -6.89 8.51 9.92
CA LYS A 604 -7.69 7.46 10.58
C LYS A 604 -6.82 6.49 11.39
N LYS A 605 -5.68 6.06 10.84
CA LYS A 605 -4.74 5.15 11.52
C LYS A 605 -4.07 5.82 12.72
N VAL A 606 -3.61 7.06 12.61
CA VAL A 606 -2.98 7.80 13.72
C VAL A 606 -3.94 7.95 14.90
N PHE A 607 -5.19 8.33 14.65
CA PHE A 607 -6.17 8.49 15.72
C PHE A 607 -6.61 7.16 16.32
N ALA A 608 -6.76 6.10 15.51
CA ALA A 608 -7.00 4.76 16.05
C ALA A 608 -5.83 4.31 16.96
N ASN A 609 -4.59 4.46 16.50
CA ASN A 609 -3.40 4.16 17.30
C ASN A 609 -3.37 4.98 18.60
N THR A 610 -3.74 6.26 18.53
CA THR A 610 -3.78 7.16 19.70
C THR A 610 -4.67 6.62 20.81
N ILE A 611 -5.85 6.07 20.47
CA ILE A 611 -6.76 5.47 21.45
C ILE A 611 -6.12 4.25 22.11
N PHE A 612 -5.49 3.37 21.33
CA PHE A 612 -4.84 2.18 21.88
C PHE A 612 -3.62 2.52 22.76
N TYR A 613 -2.82 3.52 22.37
CA TYR A 613 -1.73 4.01 23.22
C TYR A 613 -2.26 4.68 24.49
N ALA A 614 -3.32 5.48 24.41
CA ALA A 614 -3.91 6.09 25.60
C ALA A 614 -4.39 5.02 26.61
N ARG A 615 -5.03 3.95 26.11
CA ARG A 615 -5.42 2.78 26.91
C ARG A 615 -4.18 2.09 27.54
N SER A 616 -3.15 1.80 26.74
CA SER A 616 -1.90 1.14 27.20
C SER A 616 -1.12 1.98 28.22
N PHE A 617 -1.16 3.31 28.07
CA PHE A 617 -0.46 4.25 28.95
C PHE A 617 -1.26 4.62 30.20
N ASN A 618 -2.45 4.04 30.41
CA ASN A 618 -3.38 4.40 31.48
C ASN A 618 -3.71 5.90 31.51
N GLN A 619 -3.77 6.55 30.35
CA GLN A 619 -4.19 7.93 30.22
C GLN A 619 -5.72 8.05 30.32
N PRO A 620 -6.27 9.24 30.65
CA PRO A 620 -7.71 9.46 30.64
C PRO A 620 -8.35 9.00 29.33
N ASN A 621 -9.47 8.28 29.45
CA ASN A 621 -10.18 7.67 28.33
C ASN A 621 -10.99 8.71 27.56
N THR A 622 -10.31 9.63 26.86
CA THR A 622 -10.95 10.54 25.90
C THR A 622 -11.37 9.76 24.67
N SER A 623 -12.68 9.77 24.38
CA SER A 623 -13.27 9.10 23.22
C SER A 623 -12.66 9.60 21.91
N LEU A 624 -12.64 8.73 20.90
CA LEU A 624 -12.21 9.05 19.55
C LEU A 624 -13.04 10.21 18.97
N LYS A 625 -14.37 10.18 19.11
CA LYS A 625 -15.23 11.30 18.67
C LYS A 625 -14.85 12.62 19.35
N ALA A 626 -14.59 12.59 20.66
CA ALA A 626 -14.18 13.77 21.40
C ALA A 626 -12.81 14.31 20.95
N ARG A 627 -11.86 13.42 20.62
CA ARG A 627 -10.54 13.81 20.06
C ARG A 627 -10.63 14.40 18.66
N LEU A 628 -11.55 13.89 17.83
CA LEU A 628 -11.77 14.40 16.48
C LEU A 628 -12.49 15.75 16.48
N GLY A 629 -13.41 15.95 17.43
CA GLY A 629 -14.12 17.21 17.61
C GLY A 629 -14.94 17.64 16.39
N GLY A 630 -15.16 18.95 16.27
CA GLY A 630 -15.78 19.58 15.09
C GLY A 630 -14.75 20.38 14.28
N VAL A 631 -14.94 20.43 12.96
CA VAL A 631 -14.07 21.15 12.02
C VAL A 631 -14.88 22.20 11.26
N SER A 632 -14.41 23.45 11.24
CA SER A 632 -15.04 24.57 10.52
C SER A 632 -14.01 25.46 9.82
N LEU A 633 -14.44 26.25 8.84
CA LEU A 633 -13.61 27.31 8.24
C LEU A 633 -13.26 28.41 9.27
N THR A 634 -14.17 28.70 10.21
CA THR A 634 -14.02 29.71 11.26
C THR A 634 -13.10 29.32 12.41
N ASN A 635 -12.53 28.11 12.42
CA ASN A 635 -11.35 27.81 13.24
C ASN A 635 -10.10 28.44 12.62
N PRO A 636 -9.83 29.73 12.85
CA PRO A 636 -8.45 30.09 13.20
C PRO A 636 -8.40 31.04 14.40
N ALA A 637 -7.40 30.86 15.26
CA ALA A 637 -6.96 31.90 16.19
C ALA A 637 -5.43 31.88 16.30
N PRO A 638 -4.80 33.00 16.70
CA PRO A 638 -4.00 33.93 15.89
C PRO A 638 -2.57 33.42 15.61
N CYS A 639 -1.92 33.95 14.56
CA CYS A 639 -0.46 33.87 14.44
C CYS A 639 0.15 34.48 15.72
N ILE A 640 0.72 33.66 16.60
CA ILE A 640 1.50 34.15 17.75
C ILE A 640 2.84 34.62 17.19
N ASN A 641 2.95 35.93 17.03
CA ASN A 641 4.16 36.63 16.63
C ASN A 641 5.28 36.41 17.65
N ASN A 642 6.48 36.13 17.16
CA ASN A 642 7.70 36.44 17.92
C ASN A 642 8.88 36.87 17.02
N THR A 643 8.60 37.54 15.89
CA THR A 643 9.59 38.23 15.05
C THR A 643 8.96 39.40 14.26
N ASP A 644 9.65 40.54 14.23
CA ASP A 644 9.26 41.87 13.69
C ASP A 644 8.92 41.98 12.18
N THR A 645 8.50 40.92 11.49
CA THR A 645 8.33 40.96 10.02
C THR A 645 6.91 40.75 9.50
N GLY A 646 5.89 40.60 10.37
CA GLY A 646 4.48 40.66 9.97
C GLY A 646 3.99 39.60 8.96
N ALA A 647 4.84 38.68 8.50
CA ALA A 647 4.49 37.56 7.63
C ALA A 647 4.50 36.26 8.44
N CYS A 648 3.40 35.50 8.43
CA CYS A 648 3.38 34.17 9.04
C CYS A 648 4.41 33.31 8.26
N ALA A 649 5.51 32.92 8.92
CA ALA A 649 6.63 32.26 8.26
C ALA A 649 6.14 31.03 7.46
N ASP A 650 6.58 30.92 6.21
CA ASP A 650 6.30 29.75 5.40
C ASP A 650 6.85 28.50 6.11
N ILE A 651 5.93 27.64 6.53
CA ILE A 651 6.23 26.28 6.97
C ILE A 651 6.37 25.46 5.68
N PRO A 652 7.54 24.85 5.43
CA PRO A 652 7.81 24.09 4.21
C PRO A 652 6.96 22.83 4.07
#